data_AF-A0A7S3R0W9-F1
#
_entry.id   AF-A0A7S3R0W9-F1
#
_cell.length_a   1.000
_cell.length_b   1.000
_cell.length_c   1.000
_cell.angle_alpha   90.00
_cell.angle_beta   90.00
_cell.angle_gamma   90.00
#
_symmetry.space_group_name_H-M   'P 1'
#
loop_
_entity.id
_entity.type
_entity.pdbx_description
1 polymer ?
#
loop_
_entity_poly.entity_id
_entity_poly.type
_entity_poly.pdbx_seq_one_letter_code
_entity_poly.pdbx_strand_id
1 'polypeptide(L)'
;MTYWVPEHVRDKRFHNWLEGARDWCISRSRFWGTPLPIWVSEDGEERVVVGSIAELEQLTGAKITDLHRHFIDHLTIPSRQGKGTLRRVDDVFDCWFESGSMPYAQQHYPFENKQLFESCFPADFVAEGVDQTRGWFYTLMVLATALFDKPAFKNLVCNGLVLASDGKKMSKRLKNYPDPSLVISKYGADALRLYLINSPVVRADNLAFQEAGVFAVVKDVFLPWYNAYRFLVQNVIRLEVEVGTKFKMGAVDLDKASNVLDRWIAASSRNLTQYVRQEMGAYRLYTVVPFLVKFIDNLTNIYVRYNRKRLKGGKGTEDCMYALSSLCAVLINVCKCMAPFTPFLTEHMYQNLRDAIPEAEALPSVHFCDVPPVVPEHPGDARIRQSVARMQAVIELGRKIRERGLKPIKTPLRKLVVVHPDTEFLSDVQGELLEYVTSELNVREVECCADPLKYATLRAEPDFQALGKRLGPAMKAVCTEVKAMSSEAVLAMQEAGFVEVAGLRLEASDIKVKRDYRTPEGMNASEVDADSDGDVLAVLDLRVDSELTSAGLAREVVNRFQKLRKKAGVTPLDPVEFFYDTSLPSSSSEGTATTAAPANAAAKASSKQQQQQQQQQSNAAETQGAAGTSGRTAESEGGLPALVRVHAQYLQESLGGPLLPASCRPPGAVVLATEWVNVGSEDDGSTLKFTAVLSTPGVTVDQSAVCAACGGDTQLAEAVTVYMHARDPAKLQAQAASGGGTIKATVDGKAVQLSLGKHIFPSAAARALGQRSS
;
A
#
# COMPACT_ATOMS: atom_id res chain seq x y z
N MET A 1 26.37 11.68 -29.86
CA MET A 1 26.68 10.90 -28.65
C MET A 1 25.42 10.18 -28.21
N THR A 2 25.47 8.89 -27.86
CA THR A 2 24.30 8.09 -27.46
C THR A 2 24.34 7.79 -25.95
N TYR A 3 23.17 7.82 -25.31
CA TYR A 3 23.00 7.56 -23.88
C TYR A 3 22.43 6.15 -23.66
N TRP A 4 23.04 5.39 -22.74
CA TRP A 4 22.70 3.98 -22.51
C TRP A 4 22.43 3.74 -21.02
N VAL A 5 21.34 3.03 -20.73
CA VAL A 5 21.01 2.57 -19.39
C VAL A 5 20.96 1.04 -19.39
N PRO A 6 21.81 0.35 -18.61
CA PRO A 6 22.91 0.89 -17.82
C PRO A 6 24.17 1.19 -18.67
N GLU A 7 24.97 2.16 -18.22
CA GLU A 7 26.14 2.66 -18.96
C GLU A 7 27.17 1.57 -19.30
N HIS A 8 27.40 0.62 -18.38
CA HIS A 8 28.38 -0.44 -18.57
C HIS A 8 28.08 -1.35 -19.79
N VAL A 9 26.83 -1.39 -20.28
CA VAL A 9 26.51 -2.13 -21.51
C VAL A 9 27.11 -1.44 -22.72
N ARG A 10 27.08 -0.11 -22.79
CA ARG A 10 27.71 0.68 -23.86
C ARG A 10 29.21 0.37 -23.93
N ASP A 11 29.90 0.51 -22.81
CA ASP A 11 31.35 0.45 -22.79
C ASP A 11 31.84 -1.01 -22.84
N LYS A 12 31.36 -1.86 -21.92
CA LYS A 12 31.93 -3.20 -21.74
C LYS A 12 31.38 -4.25 -22.69
N ARG A 13 30.13 -4.09 -23.16
CA ARG A 13 29.49 -5.07 -24.05
C ARG A 13 29.47 -4.59 -25.49
N PHE A 14 29.05 -3.37 -25.78
CA PHE A 14 28.91 -2.91 -27.15
C PHE A 14 30.24 -2.43 -27.74
N HIS A 15 30.88 -1.44 -27.12
CA HIS A 15 32.11 -0.81 -27.60
C HIS A 15 33.28 -1.80 -27.70
N ASN A 16 33.59 -2.56 -26.64
CA ASN A 16 34.66 -3.57 -26.65
C ASN A 16 34.54 -4.60 -27.79
N TRP A 17 33.33 -4.89 -28.24
CA TRP A 17 33.14 -5.80 -29.37
C TRP A 17 33.23 -5.08 -30.71
N LEU A 18 32.80 -3.82 -30.77
CA LEU A 18 32.93 -3.00 -31.96
C LEU A 18 34.40 -2.77 -32.35
N GLU A 19 35.31 -2.65 -31.37
CA GLU A 19 36.76 -2.55 -31.61
C GLU A 19 37.33 -3.74 -32.40
N GLY A 20 36.75 -4.93 -32.21
CA GLY A 20 37.14 -6.16 -32.90
C GLY A 20 36.19 -6.56 -34.03
N ALA A 21 35.23 -5.70 -34.41
CA ALA A 21 34.26 -6.03 -35.43
C ALA A 21 34.96 -6.16 -36.80
N ARG A 22 34.65 -7.26 -37.50
CA ARG A 22 35.11 -7.51 -38.87
C ARG A 22 34.01 -7.10 -39.85
N ASP A 23 34.37 -7.07 -41.14
CA ASP A 23 33.42 -6.85 -42.22
C ASP A 23 32.18 -7.72 -42.07
N TRP A 24 31.03 -7.08 -42.23
CA TRP A 24 29.76 -7.75 -42.13
C TRP A 24 29.47 -8.51 -43.43
N CYS A 25 29.46 -9.85 -43.34
CA CYS A 25 28.92 -10.69 -44.40
C CYS A 25 27.40 -10.53 -44.47
N ILE A 26 26.93 -9.72 -45.43
CA ILE A 26 25.51 -9.40 -45.63
C ILE A 26 24.77 -10.37 -46.56
N SER A 27 25.47 -11.26 -47.27
CA SER A 27 24.85 -12.23 -48.18
C SER A 27 24.54 -13.56 -47.49
N ARG A 28 23.45 -14.21 -47.89
CA ARG A 28 22.99 -15.51 -47.38
C ARG A 28 22.50 -16.36 -48.54
N SER A 29 22.99 -17.60 -48.62
CA SER A 29 22.51 -18.60 -49.57
C SER A 29 21.20 -19.23 -49.06
N ARG A 30 20.10 -18.48 -49.17
CA ARG A 30 18.75 -18.83 -48.69
C ARG A 30 17.68 -18.44 -49.71
N PHE A 31 16.46 -18.97 -49.53
CA PHE A 31 15.33 -18.73 -50.44
C PHE A 31 14.43 -17.57 -50.01
N TRP A 32 14.08 -17.50 -48.72
CA TRP A 32 13.19 -16.47 -48.18
C TRP A 32 13.99 -15.35 -47.52
N GLY A 33 13.91 -14.15 -48.10
CA GLY A 33 14.60 -12.93 -47.68
C GLY A 33 14.66 -11.94 -48.84
N THR A 34 15.04 -10.70 -48.55
CA THR A 34 15.19 -9.65 -49.56
C THR A 34 16.35 -9.99 -50.51
N PRO A 35 16.15 -10.13 -51.83
CA PRO A 35 17.24 -10.49 -52.74
C PRO A 35 18.32 -9.41 -52.83
N LEU A 36 19.60 -9.79 -52.99
CA LEU A 36 20.64 -8.84 -53.32
C LEU A 36 20.39 -8.30 -54.74
N PRO A 37 20.28 -6.98 -54.94
CA PRO A 37 19.90 -6.40 -56.23
C PRO A 37 21.11 -6.22 -57.15
N ILE A 38 21.95 -7.25 -57.26
CA ILE A 38 23.21 -7.21 -58.01
C ILE A 38 23.11 -8.17 -59.20
N TRP A 39 23.19 -7.63 -60.40
CA TRP A 39 23.30 -8.37 -61.66
C TRP A 39 24.75 -8.39 -62.12
N VAL A 40 25.24 -9.56 -62.53
CA VAL A 40 26.65 -9.81 -62.81
C VAL A 40 26.80 -10.57 -64.14
N SER A 41 27.83 -10.25 -64.91
CA SER A 41 28.22 -11.00 -66.11
C SER A 41 28.78 -12.38 -65.76
N GLU A 42 28.80 -13.32 -66.71
CA GLU A 42 29.29 -14.68 -66.47
C GLU A 42 30.76 -14.72 -66.00
N ASP A 43 31.59 -13.80 -66.49
CA ASP A 43 33.00 -13.64 -66.09
C ASP A 43 33.20 -12.87 -64.76
N GLY A 44 32.12 -12.32 -64.18
CA GLY A 44 32.17 -11.60 -62.90
C GLY A 44 32.70 -10.17 -62.95
N GLU A 45 33.07 -9.66 -64.13
CA GLU A 45 33.77 -8.38 -64.29
C GLU A 45 32.82 -7.17 -64.45
N GLU A 46 31.62 -7.35 -65.02
CA GLU A 46 30.59 -6.31 -65.07
C GLU A 46 29.53 -6.56 -63.99
N ARG A 47 29.21 -5.51 -63.22
CA ARG A 47 28.23 -5.57 -62.12
C ARG A 47 27.32 -4.35 -62.17
N VAL A 48 26.01 -4.58 -62.03
CA VAL A 48 24.98 -3.54 -61.94
C VAL A 48 24.24 -3.74 -60.62
N VAL A 49 24.23 -2.69 -59.78
CA VAL A 49 23.48 -2.68 -58.51
C VAL A 49 22.22 -1.84 -58.71
N VAL A 50 21.06 -2.48 -58.66
CA VAL A 50 19.77 -1.85 -58.92
C VAL A 50 19.21 -1.24 -57.63
N GLY A 51 18.87 0.05 -57.66
CA GLY A 51 18.44 0.82 -56.50
C GLY A 51 16.92 1.02 -56.38
N SER A 52 16.13 0.68 -57.39
CA SER A 52 14.67 0.84 -57.35
C SER A 52 13.92 -0.11 -58.28
N ILE A 53 12.62 -0.29 -58.03
CA ILE A 53 11.72 -1.04 -58.91
C ILE A 53 11.69 -0.41 -60.31
N ALA A 54 11.55 0.93 -60.39
CA ALA A 54 11.51 1.64 -61.66
C ALA A 54 12.81 1.46 -62.49
N GLU A 55 13.96 1.45 -61.82
CA GLU A 55 15.24 1.15 -62.47
C GLU A 55 15.29 -0.30 -62.98
N LEU A 56 14.80 -1.27 -62.20
CA LEU A 56 14.74 -2.67 -62.63
C LEU A 56 13.82 -2.84 -63.85
N GLU A 57 12.66 -2.21 -63.85
CA GLU A 57 11.72 -2.21 -64.98
C GLU A 57 12.37 -1.61 -66.23
N GLN A 58 13.09 -0.49 -66.09
CA GLN A 58 13.80 0.14 -67.20
C GLN A 58 14.92 -0.75 -67.77
N LEU A 59 15.69 -1.43 -66.92
CA LEU A 59 16.84 -2.25 -67.33
C LEU A 59 16.44 -3.60 -67.92
N THR A 60 15.30 -4.17 -67.48
CA THR A 60 14.84 -5.49 -67.91
C THR A 60 13.73 -5.45 -68.96
N GLY A 61 12.99 -4.33 -69.04
CA GLY A 61 11.77 -4.20 -69.84
C GLY A 61 10.57 -4.98 -69.28
N ALA A 62 10.73 -5.66 -68.13
CA ALA A 62 9.66 -6.40 -67.48
C ALA A 62 8.97 -5.53 -66.43
N LYS A 63 7.65 -5.69 -66.29
CA LYS A 63 6.89 -5.07 -65.20
C LYS A 63 7.12 -5.83 -63.89
N ILE A 64 7.41 -5.14 -62.81
CA ILE A 64 7.78 -5.74 -61.52
C ILE A 64 6.70 -5.46 -60.47
N THR A 65 6.09 -6.51 -59.94
CA THR A 65 5.07 -6.42 -58.90
C THR A 65 5.51 -7.01 -57.56
N ASP A 66 6.52 -7.89 -57.57
CA ASP A 66 7.07 -8.55 -56.40
C ASP A 66 8.58 -8.73 -56.61
N LEU A 67 9.36 -8.46 -55.56
CA LEU A 67 10.82 -8.52 -55.58
C LEU A 67 11.39 -9.82 -55.00
N HIS A 68 10.57 -10.78 -54.55
CA HIS A 68 11.07 -12.05 -54.04
C HIS A 68 11.71 -12.88 -55.17
N ARG A 69 12.71 -13.67 -54.80
CA ARG A 69 13.57 -14.46 -55.72
C ARG A 69 12.85 -15.11 -56.89
N HIS A 70 11.77 -15.84 -56.63
CA HIS A 70 11.05 -16.61 -57.66
C HIS A 70 10.38 -15.74 -58.74
N PHE A 71 10.16 -14.45 -58.45
CA PHE A 71 9.63 -13.48 -59.42
C PHE A 71 10.71 -12.72 -60.20
N ILE A 72 11.96 -12.68 -59.71
CA ILE A 72 13.00 -11.84 -60.31
C ILE A 72 14.28 -12.57 -60.74
N ASP A 73 14.54 -13.81 -60.27
CA ASP A 73 15.77 -14.55 -60.58
C ASP A 73 15.91 -14.87 -62.08
N HIS A 74 14.79 -14.99 -62.80
CA HIS A 74 14.79 -15.22 -64.25
C HIS A 74 15.04 -13.95 -65.08
N LEU A 75 14.97 -12.76 -64.46
CA LEU A 75 15.13 -11.49 -65.15
C LEU A 75 16.60 -11.19 -65.40
N THR A 76 16.89 -10.65 -66.58
CA THR A 76 18.25 -10.40 -67.04
C THR A 76 18.44 -9.00 -67.58
N ILE A 77 19.66 -8.47 -67.46
CA ILE A 77 20.01 -7.12 -67.92
C ILE A 77 21.01 -7.23 -69.09
N PRO A 78 20.78 -6.57 -70.24
CA PRO A 78 21.76 -6.53 -71.33
C PRO A 78 23.06 -5.82 -70.91
N SER A 79 24.20 -6.42 -71.21
CA SER A 79 25.52 -5.82 -70.94
C SER A 79 25.74 -4.53 -71.71
N ARG A 80 26.29 -3.51 -71.05
CA ARG A 80 26.77 -2.27 -71.71
C ARG A 80 28.21 -2.38 -72.18
N GLN A 81 28.92 -3.44 -71.77
CA GLN A 81 30.32 -3.70 -72.11
C GLN A 81 30.48 -4.82 -73.16
N GLY A 82 29.38 -5.27 -73.78
CA GLY A 82 29.41 -6.33 -74.79
C GLY A 82 29.60 -7.75 -74.23
N LYS A 83 29.40 -7.94 -72.92
CA LYS A 83 29.57 -9.21 -72.19
C LYS A 83 28.31 -10.09 -72.18
N GLY A 84 27.46 -9.95 -73.19
CA GLY A 84 26.19 -10.66 -73.29
C GLY A 84 25.17 -10.16 -72.28
N THR A 85 24.76 -11.03 -71.35
CA THR A 85 23.61 -10.81 -70.47
C THR A 85 24.00 -11.03 -69.01
N LEU A 86 23.64 -10.09 -68.15
CA LEU A 86 23.89 -10.15 -66.72
C LEU A 86 22.73 -10.86 -66.02
N ARG A 87 23.05 -11.66 -65.00
CA ARG A 87 22.09 -12.38 -64.15
C ARG A 87 22.25 -11.96 -62.70
N ARG A 88 21.15 -11.97 -61.95
CA ARG A 88 21.19 -11.67 -60.51
C ARG A 88 22.07 -12.71 -59.79
N VAL A 89 22.83 -12.28 -58.79
CA VAL A 89 23.48 -13.20 -57.84
C VAL A 89 22.43 -14.02 -57.09
N ASP A 90 22.73 -15.24 -56.66
CA ASP A 90 21.73 -16.11 -56.02
C ASP A 90 21.33 -15.67 -54.60
N ASP A 91 22.22 -14.96 -53.91
CA ASP A 91 22.08 -14.68 -52.48
C ASP A 91 20.96 -13.68 -52.14
N VAL A 92 20.46 -13.79 -50.91
CA VAL A 92 19.56 -12.83 -50.25
C VAL A 92 20.28 -12.13 -49.11
N PHE A 93 19.73 -11.02 -48.62
CA PHE A 93 20.27 -10.28 -47.49
C PHE A 93 20.18 -11.07 -46.19
N ASP A 94 21.13 -10.80 -45.30
CA ASP A 94 21.02 -11.09 -43.88
C ASP A 94 19.82 -10.37 -43.27
N CYS A 95 18.97 -11.04 -42.48
CA CYS A 95 17.76 -10.42 -41.91
C CYS A 95 18.08 -9.28 -40.91
N TRP A 96 19.31 -9.23 -40.38
CA TRP A 96 19.77 -8.09 -39.60
C TRP A 96 19.98 -6.81 -40.44
N PHE A 97 20.19 -6.95 -41.74
CA PHE A 97 20.20 -5.83 -42.69
C PHE A 97 18.80 -5.25 -42.86
N GLU A 98 17.79 -6.11 -42.98
CA GLU A 98 16.38 -5.70 -43.10
C GLU A 98 15.92 -4.98 -41.82
N SER A 99 16.12 -5.60 -40.65
CA SER A 99 15.74 -5.00 -39.36
C SER A 99 16.55 -3.75 -39.01
N GLY A 100 17.82 -3.68 -39.41
CA GLY A 100 18.64 -2.47 -39.27
C GLY A 100 18.24 -1.35 -40.24
N SER A 101 17.65 -1.69 -41.39
CA SER A 101 17.12 -0.73 -42.37
C SER A 101 15.79 -0.13 -41.97
N MET A 102 15.12 -0.70 -40.95
CA MET A 102 13.79 -0.33 -40.48
C MET A 102 13.56 1.19 -40.34
N PRO A 103 14.50 2.02 -39.79
CA PRO A 103 14.25 3.45 -39.58
C PRO A 103 13.81 4.20 -40.84
N TYR A 104 14.45 3.92 -41.99
CA TYR A 104 14.14 4.55 -43.27
C TYR A 104 13.24 3.68 -44.15
N ALA A 105 13.39 2.36 -44.10
CA ALA A 105 12.61 1.43 -44.93
C ALA A 105 11.11 1.47 -44.61
N GLN A 106 10.73 1.62 -43.34
CA GLN A 106 9.31 1.70 -42.94
C GLN A 106 8.59 2.93 -43.52
N GLN A 107 9.35 3.96 -43.91
CA GLN A 107 8.84 5.22 -44.46
C GLN A 107 8.88 5.24 -45.98
N HIS A 108 9.34 4.16 -46.62
CA HIS A 108 9.63 4.12 -48.07
C HIS A 108 10.65 5.19 -48.50
N TYR A 109 11.55 5.60 -47.59
CA TYR A 109 12.64 6.53 -47.89
C TYR A 109 13.66 5.85 -48.83
N PRO A 110 14.20 6.55 -49.84
CA PRO A 110 14.09 7.99 -50.10
C PRO A 110 12.94 8.40 -51.04
N PHE A 111 12.08 7.46 -51.46
CA PHE A 111 11.05 7.69 -52.47
C PHE A 111 9.88 8.52 -51.93
N GLU A 112 9.50 8.27 -50.67
CA GLU A 112 8.40 8.96 -49.99
C GLU A 112 8.78 9.36 -48.55
N ASN A 113 7.91 10.16 -47.92
CA ASN A 113 7.96 10.52 -46.49
C ASN A 113 9.31 11.07 -45.99
N LYS A 114 10.06 11.73 -46.88
CA LYS A 114 11.40 12.26 -46.57
C LYS A 114 11.41 13.16 -45.33
N GLN A 115 10.52 14.13 -45.26
CA GLN A 115 10.44 15.07 -44.13
C GLN A 115 10.07 14.34 -42.82
N LEU A 116 9.21 13.33 -42.89
CA LEU A 116 8.83 12.53 -41.72
C LEU A 116 10.05 11.75 -41.20
N PHE A 117 10.77 11.04 -42.07
CA PHE A 117 12.01 10.35 -41.70
C PHE A 117 13.03 11.33 -41.10
N GLU A 118 13.31 12.45 -41.76
CA GLU A 118 14.29 13.43 -41.31
C GLU A 118 13.91 14.09 -39.97
N SER A 119 12.61 14.23 -39.68
CA SER A 119 12.12 14.77 -38.40
C SER A 119 12.19 13.77 -37.24
N CYS A 120 12.11 12.47 -37.52
CA CYS A 120 12.09 11.41 -36.51
C CYS A 120 13.42 10.64 -36.39
N PHE A 121 14.41 10.94 -37.24
CA PHE A 121 15.73 10.32 -37.21
C PHE A 121 16.82 11.32 -36.78
N PRO A 122 17.57 11.04 -35.69
CA PRO A 122 17.61 9.80 -34.90
C PRO A 122 16.44 9.65 -33.92
N ALA A 123 16.03 8.41 -33.65
CA ALA A 123 14.97 8.09 -32.70
C ALA A 123 15.33 8.55 -31.27
N ASP A 124 14.36 9.06 -30.50
CA ASP A 124 14.64 9.51 -29.13
C ASP A 124 14.95 8.36 -28.17
N PHE A 125 14.30 7.20 -28.34
CA PHE A 125 14.39 6.08 -27.39
C PHE A 125 14.19 4.71 -28.08
N VAL A 126 15.00 3.73 -27.68
CA VAL A 126 14.78 2.31 -27.97
C VAL A 126 15.04 1.46 -26.71
N ALA A 127 14.38 0.31 -26.60
CA ALA A 127 14.64 -0.62 -25.50
C ALA A 127 14.45 -2.08 -25.92
N GLU A 128 15.50 -2.88 -25.77
CA GLU A 128 15.49 -4.32 -26.09
C GLU A 128 16.41 -5.09 -25.14
N GLY A 129 16.42 -6.42 -25.27
CA GLY A 129 17.28 -7.31 -24.50
C GLY A 129 18.78 -7.13 -24.76
N VAL A 130 19.61 -7.52 -23.80
CA VAL A 130 21.08 -7.44 -23.84
C VAL A 130 21.71 -8.23 -25.00
N ASP A 131 21.01 -9.23 -25.51
CA ASP A 131 21.37 -9.98 -26.71
C ASP A 131 21.39 -9.09 -27.97
N GLN A 132 20.63 -7.99 -28.00
CA GLN A 132 20.61 -7.06 -29.13
C GLN A 132 21.89 -6.23 -29.28
N THR A 133 22.80 -6.27 -28.30
CA THR A 133 24.17 -5.73 -28.46
C THR A 133 24.99 -6.41 -29.55
N ARG A 134 24.52 -7.57 -30.07
CA ARG A 134 25.09 -8.31 -31.20
C ARG A 134 24.12 -8.49 -32.36
N GLY A 135 22.94 -7.88 -32.26
CA GLY A 135 21.87 -7.96 -33.25
C GLY A 135 21.45 -6.56 -33.65
N TRP A 136 20.22 -6.20 -33.30
CA TRP A 136 19.56 -5.00 -33.80
C TRP A 136 20.29 -3.70 -33.46
N PHE A 137 20.84 -3.55 -32.24
CA PHE A 137 21.58 -2.34 -31.87
C PHE A 137 22.81 -2.14 -32.73
N TYR A 138 23.50 -3.24 -33.08
CA TYR A 138 24.67 -3.19 -33.94
C TYR A 138 24.29 -2.76 -35.35
N THR A 139 23.33 -3.44 -35.97
CA THR A 139 23.02 -3.17 -37.38
C THR A 139 22.33 -1.83 -37.60
N LEU A 140 21.51 -1.38 -36.64
CA LEU A 140 21.01 -0.01 -36.60
C LEU A 140 22.16 1.00 -36.63
N MET A 141 23.16 0.84 -35.76
CA MET A 141 24.28 1.78 -35.68
C MET A 141 25.17 1.73 -36.93
N VAL A 142 25.42 0.54 -37.49
CA VAL A 142 26.20 0.39 -38.73
C VAL A 142 25.52 1.11 -39.89
N LEU A 143 24.24 0.85 -40.13
CA LEU A 143 23.52 1.44 -41.26
C LEU A 143 23.29 2.94 -41.06
N ALA A 144 22.93 3.37 -39.85
CA ALA A 144 22.79 4.78 -39.52
C ALA A 144 24.09 5.57 -39.75
N THR A 145 25.22 5.03 -39.34
CA THR A 145 26.54 5.66 -39.53
C THR A 145 26.93 5.66 -41.01
N ALA A 146 26.81 4.50 -41.68
CA ALA A 146 27.24 4.35 -43.07
C ALA A 146 26.41 5.18 -44.05
N LEU A 147 25.09 5.30 -43.83
CA LEU A 147 24.18 5.97 -44.77
C LEU A 147 23.92 7.43 -44.42
N PHE A 148 24.03 7.83 -43.15
CA PHE A 148 23.59 9.15 -42.69
C PHE A 148 24.57 9.88 -41.79
N ASP A 149 25.72 9.28 -41.44
CA ASP A 149 26.70 9.82 -40.47
C ASP A 149 26.06 10.32 -39.17
N LYS A 150 25.08 9.55 -38.68
CA LYS A 150 24.29 9.85 -37.47
C LYS A 150 24.15 8.60 -36.60
N PRO A 151 23.95 8.74 -35.28
CA PRO A 151 23.52 7.61 -34.47
C PRO A 151 22.11 7.17 -34.89
N ALA A 152 21.75 5.91 -34.66
CA ALA A 152 20.39 5.43 -34.94
C ALA A 152 19.35 5.92 -33.91
N PHE A 153 19.80 6.14 -32.67
CA PHE A 153 18.97 6.52 -31.53
C PHE A 153 19.75 7.43 -30.57
N LYS A 154 19.03 8.24 -29.79
CA LYS A 154 19.60 9.12 -28.75
C LYS A 154 19.76 8.39 -27.41
N ASN A 155 18.71 7.68 -26.97
CA ASN A 155 18.67 6.96 -25.70
C ASN A 155 18.36 5.47 -25.90
N LEU A 156 19.02 4.59 -25.14
CA LEU A 156 18.81 3.16 -25.16
C LEU A 156 18.67 2.60 -23.73
N VAL A 157 17.61 1.84 -23.47
CA VAL A 157 17.50 1.01 -22.25
C VAL A 157 17.72 -0.45 -22.61
N CYS A 158 18.75 -1.05 -22.02
CA CYS A 158 19.11 -2.44 -22.24
C CYS A 158 18.52 -3.31 -21.13
N ASN A 159 17.59 -4.19 -21.50
CA ASN A 159 16.96 -5.12 -20.59
C ASN A 159 17.79 -6.40 -20.45
N GLY A 160 17.76 -7.04 -19.27
CA GLY A 160 18.34 -8.36 -19.07
C GLY A 160 17.44 -9.46 -19.61
N LEU A 161 17.77 -10.72 -19.30
CA LEU A 161 16.99 -11.86 -19.76
C LEU A 161 16.04 -12.36 -18.68
N VAL A 162 14.78 -12.60 -19.07
CA VAL A 162 13.83 -13.35 -18.25
C VAL A 162 14.09 -14.84 -18.44
N LEU A 163 14.37 -15.51 -17.33
CA LEU A 163 14.73 -16.92 -17.23
C LEU A 163 13.59 -17.69 -16.58
N ALA A 164 13.54 -19.00 -16.83
CA ALA A 164 12.68 -19.91 -16.09
C ALA A 164 13.00 -19.85 -14.58
N SER A 165 12.09 -20.36 -13.76
CA SER A 165 12.24 -20.35 -12.30
C SER A 165 13.49 -21.10 -11.80
N ASP A 166 14.02 -22.03 -12.60
CA ASP A 166 15.26 -22.77 -12.35
C ASP A 166 16.53 -22.08 -12.90
N GLY A 167 16.41 -20.86 -13.42
CA GLY A 167 17.50 -20.09 -14.01
C GLY A 167 17.88 -20.49 -15.44
N LYS A 168 17.20 -21.46 -16.07
CA LYS A 168 17.46 -21.79 -17.48
C LYS A 168 16.79 -20.80 -18.43
N LYS A 169 17.32 -20.69 -19.64
CA LYS A 169 16.68 -19.90 -20.71
C LYS A 169 15.28 -20.49 -20.99
N MET A 170 14.28 -19.61 -21.05
CA MET A 170 12.93 -20.02 -21.42
C MET A 170 12.90 -20.53 -22.87
N SER A 171 12.15 -21.61 -23.12
CA SER A 171 12.04 -22.21 -24.45
C SER A 171 10.64 -22.75 -24.69
N LYS A 172 10.05 -22.39 -25.84
CA LYS A 172 8.77 -22.96 -26.31
C LYS A 172 8.83 -24.49 -26.40
N ARG A 173 9.99 -25.05 -26.75
CA ARG A 173 10.22 -26.50 -26.82
C ARG A 173 10.22 -27.15 -25.43
N LEU A 174 10.81 -26.48 -24.43
CA LEU A 174 10.90 -27.01 -23.06
C LEU A 174 9.65 -26.74 -22.22
N LYS A 175 8.81 -25.77 -22.64
CA LYS A 175 7.61 -25.33 -21.89
C LYS A 175 7.92 -25.03 -20.41
N ASN A 176 9.11 -24.50 -20.15
CA ASN A 176 9.65 -24.23 -18.81
C ASN A 176 9.27 -22.83 -18.28
N TYR A 177 8.16 -22.26 -18.75
CA TYR A 177 7.67 -20.95 -18.35
C TYR A 177 6.14 -20.97 -18.25
N PRO A 178 5.55 -20.21 -17.32
CA PRO A 178 4.10 -20.08 -17.25
C PRO A 178 3.59 -19.29 -18.45
N ASP A 179 2.48 -19.72 -19.04
CA ASP A 179 1.85 -19.01 -20.16
C ASP A 179 1.46 -17.59 -19.73
N PRO A 180 1.96 -16.53 -20.40
CA PRO A 180 1.64 -15.14 -20.07
C PRO A 180 0.12 -14.88 -20.00
N SER A 181 -0.67 -15.53 -20.84
CA SER A 181 -2.13 -15.36 -20.90
C SER A 181 -2.80 -15.86 -19.63
N LEU A 182 -2.29 -16.97 -19.06
CA LEU A 182 -2.80 -17.52 -17.79
C LEU A 182 -2.42 -16.62 -16.61
N VAL A 183 -1.19 -16.11 -16.60
CA VAL A 183 -0.73 -15.17 -15.55
C VAL A 183 -1.56 -13.89 -15.58
N ILE A 184 -1.80 -13.31 -16.76
CA ILE A 184 -2.63 -12.11 -16.93
C ILE A 184 -4.08 -12.39 -16.50
N SER A 185 -4.65 -13.53 -16.89
CA SER A 185 -6.02 -13.90 -16.50
C SER A 185 -6.19 -14.06 -14.99
N LYS A 186 -5.15 -14.53 -14.30
CA LYS A 186 -5.17 -14.80 -12.86
C LYS A 186 -4.89 -13.57 -11.99
N TYR A 187 -3.96 -12.72 -12.41
CA TYR A 187 -3.46 -11.60 -11.59
C TYR A 187 -3.63 -10.22 -12.21
N GLY A 188 -3.98 -10.14 -13.49
CA GLY A 188 -4.08 -8.91 -14.27
C GLY A 188 -2.77 -8.48 -14.92
N ALA A 189 -2.88 -7.69 -15.99
CA ALA A 189 -1.73 -7.17 -16.74
C ALA A 189 -0.84 -6.26 -15.89
N ASP A 190 -1.43 -5.43 -15.03
CA ASP A 190 -0.69 -4.49 -14.18
C ASP A 190 0.23 -5.19 -13.19
N ALA A 191 -0.19 -6.33 -12.64
CA ALA A 191 0.63 -7.09 -11.70
C ALA A 191 1.87 -7.66 -12.38
N LEU A 192 1.70 -8.20 -13.60
CA LEU A 192 2.80 -8.70 -14.42
C LEU A 192 3.73 -7.56 -14.85
N ARG A 193 3.19 -6.43 -15.31
CA ARG A 193 3.97 -5.24 -15.69
C ARG A 193 4.85 -4.80 -14.52
N LEU A 194 4.23 -4.55 -13.37
CA LEU A 194 4.93 -4.03 -12.19
C LEU A 194 5.97 -5.03 -11.65
N TYR A 195 5.67 -6.33 -11.66
CA TYR A 195 6.63 -7.37 -11.29
C TYR A 195 7.89 -7.35 -12.18
N LEU A 196 7.72 -7.22 -13.50
CA LEU A 196 8.85 -7.20 -14.43
C LEU A 196 9.69 -5.93 -14.29
N ILE A 197 9.07 -4.75 -14.21
CA ILE A 197 9.81 -3.48 -14.14
C ILE A 197 10.37 -3.17 -12.75
N ASN A 198 9.85 -3.81 -11.69
CA ASN A 198 10.41 -3.75 -10.34
C ASN A 198 11.47 -4.84 -10.09
N SER A 199 12.15 -5.28 -11.14
CA SER A 199 13.13 -6.36 -11.09
C SER A 199 14.48 -5.93 -11.67
N PRO A 200 15.56 -6.70 -11.46
CA PRO A 200 16.87 -6.41 -12.03
C PRO A 200 16.89 -6.36 -13.58
N VAL A 201 15.84 -6.87 -14.25
CA VAL A 201 15.76 -6.93 -15.72
C VAL A 201 15.86 -5.57 -16.37
N VAL A 202 15.36 -4.50 -15.75
CA VAL A 202 15.44 -3.13 -16.28
C VAL A 202 16.83 -2.49 -16.13
N ARG A 203 17.82 -3.28 -15.68
CA ARG A 203 19.22 -2.86 -15.52
C ARG A 203 20.20 -3.89 -16.10
N ALA A 204 19.80 -4.55 -17.19
CA ALA A 204 20.57 -5.57 -17.93
C ALA A 204 20.90 -6.87 -17.14
N ASP A 205 20.35 -7.05 -15.94
CA ASP A 205 20.55 -8.25 -15.10
C ASP A 205 19.43 -9.29 -15.35
N ASN A 206 19.69 -10.57 -15.09
CA ASN A 206 18.70 -11.61 -15.32
C ASN A 206 17.62 -11.67 -14.23
N LEU A 207 16.41 -12.08 -14.61
CA LEU A 207 15.31 -12.37 -13.69
C LEU A 207 14.88 -13.84 -13.83
N ALA A 208 14.97 -14.63 -12.75
CA ALA A 208 14.28 -15.92 -12.68
C ALA A 208 12.80 -15.70 -12.39
N PHE A 209 11.94 -15.90 -13.39
CA PHE A 209 10.52 -15.60 -13.29
C PHE A 209 9.82 -16.53 -12.30
N GLN A 210 9.07 -15.96 -11.36
CA GLN A 210 8.27 -16.71 -10.39
C GLN A 210 6.86 -16.12 -10.29
N GLU A 211 5.85 -16.95 -10.54
CA GLU A 211 4.43 -16.55 -10.46
C GLU A 211 4.05 -16.04 -9.05
N ALA A 212 4.67 -16.59 -7.99
CA ALA A 212 4.50 -16.11 -6.62
C ALA A 212 4.89 -14.63 -6.45
N GLY A 213 5.89 -14.15 -7.20
CA GLY A 213 6.28 -12.74 -7.21
C GLY A 213 5.21 -11.83 -7.84
N VAL A 214 4.52 -12.30 -8.88
CA VAL A 214 3.38 -11.59 -9.48
C VAL A 214 2.22 -11.50 -8.48
N PHE A 215 1.94 -12.59 -7.77
CA PHE A 215 0.92 -12.57 -6.71
C PHE A 215 1.31 -11.64 -5.55
N ALA A 216 2.59 -11.58 -5.17
CA ALA A 216 3.06 -10.67 -4.13
C ALA A 216 2.80 -9.20 -4.50
N VAL A 217 2.96 -8.81 -5.77
CA VAL A 217 2.58 -7.45 -6.22
C VAL A 217 1.11 -7.14 -5.93
N VAL A 218 0.20 -8.09 -6.23
CA VAL A 218 -1.23 -7.92 -5.93
C VAL A 218 -1.45 -7.79 -4.42
N LYS A 219 -0.87 -8.71 -3.64
CA LYS A 219 -1.06 -8.81 -2.20
C LYS A 219 -0.50 -7.62 -1.43
N ASP A 220 0.71 -7.20 -1.78
CA ASP A 220 1.53 -6.30 -0.97
C ASP A 220 1.51 -4.86 -1.50
N VAL A 221 1.13 -4.63 -2.76
CA VAL A 221 1.05 -3.27 -3.34
C VAL A 221 -0.39 -2.91 -3.70
N PHE A 222 -1.04 -3.68 -4.57
CA PHE A 222 -2.34 -3.29 -5.12
C PHE A 222 -3.47 -3.36 -4.09
N LEU A 223 -3.52 -4.42 -3.26
CA LEU A 223 -4.54 -4.55 -2.23
C LEU A 223 -4.46 -3.42 -1.19
N PRO A 224 -3.30 -3.10 -0.58
CA PRO A 224 -3.18 -1.96 0.33
C PRO A 224 -3.59 -0.63 -0.33
N TRP A 225 -3.12 -0.37 -1.55
CA TRP A 225 -3.45 0.85 -2.28
C TRP A 225 -4.95 0.97 -2.57
N TYR A 226 -5.56 -0.08 -3.12
CA TYR A 226 -6.99 -0.12 -3.40
C TYR A 226 -7.82 -0.01 -2.12
N ASN A 227 -7.37 -0.59 -1.01
CA ASN A 227 -8.04 -0.45 0.28
C ASN A 227 -7.98 0.99 0.81
N ALA A 228 -6.90 1.74 0.60
CA ALA A 228 -6.83 3.16 0.94
C ALA A 228 -7.81 3.99 0.10
N TYR A 229 -7.88 3.73 -1.21
CA TYR A 229 -8.89 4.33 -2.10
C TYR A 229 -10.33 4.00 -1.65
N ARG A 230 -10.62 2.72 -1.37
CA ARG A 230 -11.94 2.31 -0.89
C ARG A 230 -12.28 2.96 0.44
N PHE A 231 -11.30 3.10 1.34
CA PHE A 231 -11.48 3.75 2.63
C PHE A 231 -11.80 5.24 2.47
N LEU A 232 -11.15 5.95 1.54
CA LEU A 232 -11.50 7.33 1.17
C LEU A 232 -12.97 7.40 0.74
N VAL A 233 -13.35 6.62 -0.28
CA VAL A 233 -14.71 6.65 -0.85
C VAL A 233 -15.78 6.40 0.22
N GLN A 234 -15.56 5.41 1.10
CA GLN A 234 -16.49 5.10 2.18
C GLN A 234 -16.68 6.27 3.16
N ASN A 235 -15.61 6.97 3.51
CA ASN A 235 -15.68 8.09 4.46
C ASN A 235 -16.17 9.38 3.82
N VAL A 236 -15.91 9.58 2.52
CA VAL A 236 -16.53 10.66 1.75
C VAL A 236 -18.05 10.49 1.72
N ILE A 237 -18.55 9.31 1.33
CA ILE A 237 -20.00 9.03 1.31
C ILE A 237 -20.63 9.28 2.70
N ARG A 238 -19.97 8.82 3.78
CA ARG A 238 -20.41 9.09 5.15
C ARG A 238 -20.53 10.58 5.42
N LEU A 239 -19.49 11.35 5.10
CA LEU A 239 -19.46 12.80 5.31
C LEU A 239 -20.56 13.52 4.50
N GLU A 240 -20.78 13.12 3.24
CA GLU A 240 -21.84 13.70 2.39
C GLU A 240 -23.23 13.50 3.00
N VAL A 241 -23.48 12.33 3.62
CA VAL A 241 -24.74 12.05 4.32
C VAL A 241 -24.88 12.89 5.59
N GLU A 242 -23.80 13.05 6.36
CA GLU A 242 -23.81 13.83 7.61
C GLU A 242 -23.98 15.33 7.38
N VAL A 243 -23.34 15.89 6.36
CA VAL A 243 -23.31 17.33 6.08
C VAL A 243 -24.37 17.73 5.05
N GLY A 244 -24.87 16.79 4.24
CA GLY A 244 -25.85 17.08 3.18
C GLY A 244 -25.27 17.79 1.96
N THR A 245 -23.94 17.83 1.81
CA THR A 245 -23.24 18.46 0.67
C THR A 245 -22.30 17.48 -0.01
N LYS A 246 -22.10 17.67 -1.32
CA LYS A 246 -21.19 16.83 -2.10
C LYS A 246 -19.73 17.20 -1.82
N PHE A 247 -18.90 16.18 -1.69
CA PHE A 247 -17.46 16.36 -1.50
C PHE A 247 -16.81 16.81 -2.82
N LYS A 248 -16.00 17.86 -2.74
CA LYS A 248 -15.21 18.37 -3.86
C LYS A 248 -13.80 18.69 -3.40
N MET A 249 -12.83 18.32 -4.22
CA MET A 249 -11.44 18.73 -4.07
C MET A 249 -11.35 20.25 -4.20
N GLY A 250 -10.53 20.90 -3.37
CA GLY A 250 -10.43 22.36 -3.31
C GLY A 250 -11.49 23.04 -2.43
N ALA A 251 -12.39 22.29 -1.78
CA ALA A 251 -13.30 22.82 -0.77
C ALA A 251 -12.56 23.36 0.48
N VAL A 252 -11.33 22.92 0.69
CA VAL A 252 -10.42 23.42 1.72
C VAL A 252 -9.09 23.80 1.10
N ASP A 253 -8.44 24.79 1.71
CA ASP A 253 -7.12 25.26 1.32
C ASP A 253 -6.06 24.37 2.00
N LEU A 254 -5.53 23.39 1.28
CA LEU A 254 -4.59 22.42 1.84
C LEU A 254 -3.30 23.05 2.37
N ASP A 255 -2.94 24.27 1.95
CA ASP A 255 -1.78 24.99 2.50
C ASP A 255 -2.04 25.48 3.94
N LYS A 256 -3.30 25.53 4.37
CA LYS A 256 -3.70 25.84 5.75
C LYS A 256 -3.88 24.61 6.63
N ALA A 257 -3.58 23.41 6.13
CA ALA A 257 -3.64 22.19 6.93
C ALA A 257 -2.68 22.30 8.14
N SER A 258 -3.23 22.28 9.35
CA SER A 258 -2.46 22.38 10.59
C SER A 258 -1.85 21.05 11.03
N ASN A 259 -2.39 19.92 10.57
CA ASN A 259 -1.93 18.61 10.97
C ASN A 259 -0.57 18.26 10.34
N VAL A 260 0.35 17.77 11.17
CA VAL A 260 1.71 17.35 10.76
C VAL A 260 1.72 16.29 9.66
N LEU A 261 0.82 15.29 9.70
CA LEU A 261 0.81 14.23 8.70
C LEU A 261 0.18 14.66 7.38
N ASP A 262 -0.77 15.61 7.40
CA ASP A 262 -1.31 16.23 6.17
C ASP A 262 -0.24 17.05 5.45
N ARG A 263 0.49 17.89 6.19
CA ARG A 263 1.65 18.63 5.67
C ARG A 263 2.74 17.69 5.15
N TRP A 264 3.02 16.61 5.89
CA TRP A 264 4.02 15.61 5.52
C TRP A 264 3.65 14.85 4.24
N ILE A 265 2.41 14.38 4.09
CA ILE A 265 2.02 13.62 2.90
C ILE A 265 1.98 14.54 1.67
N ALA A 266 1.62 15.81 1.83
CA ALA A 266 1.74 16.81 0.76
C ALA A 266 3.19 17.03 0.33
N ALA A 267 4.11 17.24 1.29
CA ALA A 267 5.55 17.34 1.03
C ALA A 267 6.12 16.09 0.35
N SER A 268 5.73 14.91 0.84
CA SER A 268 6.15 13.63 0.27
C SER A 268 5.60 13.41 -1.14
N SER A 269 4.37 13.87 -1.41
CA SER A 269 3.73 13.79 -2.73
C SER A 269 4.42 14.71 -3.75
N ARG A 270 4.81 15.93 -3.35
CA ARG A 270 5.59 16.84 -4.21
C ARG A 270 6.97 16.26 -4.53
N ASN A 271 7.64 15.69 -3.53
CA ASN A 271 8.91 15.00 -3.75
C ASN A 271 8.77 13.76 -4.63
N LEU A 272 7.68 13.00 -4.50
CA LEU A 272 7.39 11.88 -5.40
C LEU A 272 7.35 12.33 -6.86
N THR A 273 6.58 13.37 -7.16
CA THR A 273 6.49 13.92 -8.52
C THR A 273 7.85 14.37 -9.03
N GLN A 274 8.62 15.10 -8.22
CA GLN A 274 9.98 15.54 -8.58
C GLN A 274 10.89 14.35 -8.90
N TYR A 275 10.91 13.35 -8.03
CA TYR A 275 11.76 12.17 -8.17
C TYR A 275 11.40 11.36 -9.43
N VAL A 276 10.10 11.09 -9.64
CA VAL A 276 9.62 10.36 -10.82
C VAL A 276 10.02 11.10 -12.10
N ARG A 277 9.84 12.42 -12.17
CA ARG A 277 10.22 13.20 -13.37
C ARG A 277 11.72 13.22 -13.61
N GLN A 278 12.52 13.38 -12.56
CA GLN A 278 13.98 13.36 -12.67
C GLN A 278 14.49 12.02 -13.17
N GLU A 279 14.01 10.92 -12.58
CA GLU A 279 14.50 9.58 -12.90
C GLU A 279 13.97 9.07 -14.25
N MET A 280 12.69 9.36 -14.59
CA MET A 280 12.13 9.06 -15.91
C MET A 280 12.79 9.89 -17.02
N GLY A 281 13.08 11.18 -16.78
CA GLY A 281 13.82 12.02 -17.72
C GLY A 281 15.26 11.53 -17.96
N ALA A 282 15.82 10.77 -17.02
CA ALA A 282 17.10 10.09 -17.15
C ALA A 282 16.98 8.62 -17.60
N TYR A 283 15.80 8.14 -17.99
CA TYR A 283 15.53 6.75 -18.36
C TYR A 283 15.92 5.70 -17.29
N ARG A 284 16.00 6.10 -16.01
CA ARG A 284 16.40 5.25 -14.88
C ARG A 284 15.20 4.56 -14.24
N LEU A 285 14.50 3.74 -15.02
CA LEU A 285 13.27 3.05 -14.58
C LEU A 285 13.46 2.20 -13.30
N TYR A 286 14.65 1.63 -13.12
CA TYR A 286 15.01 0.78 -11.97
C TYR A 286 14.98 1.50 -10.60
N THR A 287 14.95 2.83 -10.56
CA THR A 287 14.84 3.62 -9.32
C THR A 287 13.41 4.12 -9.07
N VAL A 288 12.65 4.35 -10.14
CA VAL A 288 11.31 4.94 -10.11
C VAL A 288 10.31 4.03 -9.41
N VAL A 289 10.25 2.77 -9.83
CA VAL A 289 9.22 1.82 -9.37
C VAL A 289 9.38 1.48 -7.87
N PRO A 290 10.58 1.17 -7.35
CA PRO A 290 10.77 0.98 -5.92
C PRO A 290 10.34 2.20 -5.09
N PHE A 291 10.63 3.42 -5.56
CA PHE A 291 10.27 4.65 -4.87
C PHE A 291 8.75 4.85 -4.82
N LEU A 292 8.04 4.60 -5.93
CA LEU A 292 6.57 4.63 -5.98
C LEU A 292 5.94 3.60 -5.04
N VAL A 293 6.44 2.36 -5.04
CA VAL A 293 5.94 1.30 -4.14
C VAL A 293 6.14 1.68 -2.68
N LYS A 294 7.31 2.22 -2.32
CA LYS A 294 7.59 2.73 -0.97
C LYS A 294 6.66 3.89 -0.59
N PHE A 295 6.35 4.80 -1.53
CA PHE A 295 5.39 5.87 -1.27
C PHE A 295 3.98 5.33 -0.99
N ILE A 296 3.52 4.33 -1.75
CA ILE A 296 2.22 3.68 -1.53
C ILE A 296 2.19 2.99 -0.16
N ASP A 297 3.28 2.32 0.22
CA ASP A 297 3.43 1.74 1.56
C ASP A 297 3.30 2.82 2.64
N ASN A 298 4.04 3.92 2.51
CA ASN A 298 3.96 5.07 3.42
C ASN A 298 2.55 5.68 3.50
N LEU A 299 1.88 5.86 2.36
CA LEU A 299 0.51 6.36 2.29
C LEU A 299 -0.45 5.46 3.08
N THR A 300 -0.33 4.14 2.93
CA THR A 300 -1.26 3.17 3.53
C THR A 300 -0.96 2.90 5.00
N ASN A 301 0.32 2.68 5.34
CA ASN A 301 0.77 2.21 6.65
C ASN A 301 1.11 3.33 7.64
N ILE A 302 1.30 4.57 7.17
CA ILE A 302 1.52 5.75 8.00
C ILE A 302 0.30 6.66 7.90
N TYR A 303 0.11 7.30 6.74
CA TYR A 303 -0.90 8.37 6.63
C TYR A 303 -2.32 7.88 6.91
N VAL A 304 -2.78 6.89 6.14
CA VAL A 304 -4.15 6.36 6.28
C VAL A 304 -4.32 5.69 7.64
N ARG A 305 -3.34 4.87 8.08
CA ARG A 305 -3.40 4.15 9.35
C ARG A 305 -3.52 5.10 10.54
N TYR A 306 -2.64 6.09 10.64
CA TYR A 306 -2.55 6.99 11.79
C TYR A 306 -3.68 8.01 11.81
N ASN A 307 -4.18 8.41 10.64
CA ASN A 307 -5.31 9.34 10.53
C ASN A 307 -6.68 8.67 10.43
N ARG A 308 -6.83 7.35 10.67
CA ARG A 308 -8.14 6.67 10.59
C ARG A 308 -9.22 7.32 11.43
N LYS A 309 -8.89 7.82 12.63
CA LYS A 309 -9.85 8.52 13.51
C LYS A 309 -10.30 9.85 12.89
N ARG A 310 -9.36 10.63 12.33
CA ARG A 310 -9.61 11.92 11.66
C ARG A 310 -10.45 11.75 10.39
N LEU A 311 -10.06 10.80 9.54
CA LEU A 311 -10.78 10.43 8.30
C LEU A 311 -12.21 9.94 8.56
N LYS A 312 -12.51 9.46 9.78
CA LYS A 312 -13.84 9.07 10.24
C LYS A 312 -14.62 10.17 10.97
N GLY A 313 -14.10 11.40 11.05
CA GLY A 313 -14.78 12.52 11.72
C GLY A 313 -14.51 12.66 13.22
N GLY A 314 -13.63 11.82 13.79
CA GLY A 314 -13.40 11.77 15.24
C GLY A 314 -12.71 12.98 15.86
N LYS A 315 -12.30 13.98 15.07
CA LYS A 315 -11.77 15.28 15.52
C LYS A 315 -12.63 16.46 15.01
N GLY A 316 -13.86 16.18 14.57
CA GLY A 316 -14.78 17.18 14.01
C GLY A 316 -14.78 17.23 12.49
N THR A 317 -15.82 17.87 11.93
CA THR A 317 -16.10 17.90 10.50
C THR A 317 -15.03 18.65 9.70
N GLU A 318 -14.52 19.76 10.22
CA GLU A 318 -13.49 20.57 9.56
C GLU A 318 -12.17 19.80 9.39
N ASP A 319 -11.63 19.23 10.48
CA ASP A 319 -10.43 18.39 10.44
C ASP A 319 -10.60 17.18 9.51
N CYS A 320 -11.80 16.56 9.53
CA CYS A 320 -12.14 15.46 8.64
C CYS A 320 -12.07 15.88 7.17
N MET A 321 -12.56 17.07 6.82
CA MET A 321 -12.52 17.61 5.47
C MET A 321 -11.07 17.83 4.99
N TYR A 322 -10.19 18.35 5.85
CA TYR A 322 -8.76 18.47 5.54
C TYR A 322 -8.09 17.12 5.29
N ALA A 323 -8.33 16.13 6.16
CA ALA A 323 -7.75 14.79 6.02
C ALA A 323 -8.25 14.07 4.76
N LEU A 324 -9.55 14.13 4.45
CA LEU A 324 -10.13 13.52 3.25
C LEU A 324 -9.67 14.21 1.97
N SER A 325 -9.57 15.54 1.98
CA SER A 325 -9.07 16.34 0.85
C SER A 325 -7.59 16.04 0.57
N SER A 326 -6.77 15.96 1.62
CA SER A 326 -5.36 15.56 1.50
C SER A 326 -5.21 14.16 0.92
N LEU A 327 -5.96 13.17 1.44
CA LEU A 327 -5.93 11.80 0.92
C LEU A 327 -6.39 11.73 -0.54
N CYS A 328 -7.45 12.45 -0.90
CA CYS A 328 -7.98 12.49 -2.26
C CYS A 328 -6.96 13.08 -3.25
N ALA A 329 -6.38 14.23 -2.93
CA ALA A 329 -5.37 14.89 -3.76
C ALA A 329 -4.15 13.98 -3.97
N VAL A 330 -3.67 13.32 -2.91
CA VAL A 330 -2.54 12.38 -3.00
C VAL A 330 -2.89 11.16 -3.85
N LEU A 331 -4.07 10.56 -3.68
CA LEU A 331 -4.47 9.40 -4.48
C LEU A 331 -4.59 9.74 -5.97
N ILE A 332 -5.10 10.92 -6.33
CA ILE A 332 -5.15 11.40 -7.71
C ILE A 332 -3.72 11.60 -8.24
N ASN A 333 -2.82 12.22 -7.48
CA ASN A 333 -1.42 12.42 -7.87
C ASN A 333 -0.71 11.08 -8.12
N VAL A 334 -0.91 10.10 -7.22
CA VAL A 334 -0.37 8.74 -7.38
C VAL A 334 -0.96 8.07 -8.62
N CYS A 335 -2.26 8.21 -8.90
CA CYS A 335 -2.86 7.66 -10.12
C CYS A 335 -2.19 8.23 -11.38
N LYS A 336 -1.96 9.54 -11.43
CA LYS A 336 -1.26 10.19 -12.56
C LYS A 336 0.19 9.71 -12.69
N CYS A 337 0.93 9.58 -11.58
CA CYS A 337 2.31 9.10 -11.60
C CYS A 337 2.41 7.60 -11.95
N MET A 338 1.43 6.79 -11.55
CA MET A 338 1.42 5.34 -11.76
C MET A 338 0.85 4.93 -13.13
N ALA A 339 0.15 5.82 -13.84
CA ALA A 339 -0.54 5.51 -15.09
C ALA A 339 0.35 4.86 -16.17
N PRO A 340 1.62 5.28 -16.38
CA PRO A 340 2.51 4.61 -17.32
C PRO A 340 2.88 3.16 -16.93
N PHE A 341 2.78 2.82 -15.65
CA PHE A 341 3.21 1.54 -15.10
C PHE A 341 2.05 0.56 -14.93
N THR A 342 0.93 1.03 -14.36
CA THR A 342 -0.26 0.23 -14.02
C THR A 342 -1.52 0.86 -14.61
N PRO A 343 -1.65 0.90 -15.95
CA PRO A 343 -2.64 1.71 -16.64
C PRO A 343 -4.10 1.35 -16.35
N PHE A 344 -4.38 0.09 -16.00
CA PHE A 344 -5.76 -0.36 -15.78
C PHE A 344 -6.27 -0.03 -14.38
N LEU A 345 -5.45 -0.27 -13.36
CA LEU A 345 -5.79 0.02 -11.96
C LEU A 345 -5.92 1.52 -11.73
N THR A 346 -5.01 2.32 -12.29
CA THR A 346 -5.08 3.79 -12.18
C THR A 346 -6.30 4.34 -12.88
N GLU A 347 -6.63 3.84 -14.07
CA GLU A 347 -7.84 4.25 -14.79
C GLU A 347 -9.09 3.92 -13.97
N HIS A 348 -9.18 2.70 -13.43
CA HIS A 348 -10.32 2.29 -12.62
C HIS A 348 -10.55 3.19 -11.39
N MET A 349 -9.48 3.51 -10.64
CA MET A 349 -9.60 4.40 -9.48
C MET A 349 -9.87 5.85 -9.90
N TYR A 350 -9.21 6.33 -10.96
CA TYR A 350 -9.40 7.69 -11.47
C TYR A 350 -10.83 7.94 -11.93
N GLN A 351 -11.48 6.98 -12.59
CA GLN A 351 -12.86 7.14 -13.07
C GLN A 351 -13.86 7.45 -11.95
N ASN A 352 -13.62 6.98 -10.73
CA ASN A 352 -14.44 7.35 -9.57
C ASN A 352 -13.93 8.66 -8.91
N LEU A 353 -12.62 8.80 -8.76
CA LEU A 353 -12.03 9.99 -8.12
C LEU A 353 -12.27 11.28 -8.92
N ARG A 354 -12.46 11.19 -10.24
CA ARG A 354 -12.69 12.35 -11.11
C ARG A 354 -13.91 13.17 -10.69
N ASP A 355 -14.91 12.55 -10.08
CA ASP A 355 -16.13 13.24 -9.64
C ASP A 355 -15.86 14.23 -8.50
N ALA A 356 -14.74 14.06 -7.78
CA ALA A 356 -14.28 15.01 -6.77
C ALA A 356 -13.44 16.15 -7.38
N ILE A 357 -12.90 16.00 -8.60
CA ILE A 357 -12.07 17.01 -9.26
C ILE A 357 -12.96 18.15 -9.80
N PRO A 358 -12.51 19.42 -9.77
CA PRO A 358 -13.19 20.51 -10.46
C PRO A 358 -13.44 20.19 -11.94
N GLU A 359 -14.63 20.49 -12.45
CA GLU A 359 -15.06 20.08 -13.80
C GLU A 359 -14.12 20.57 -14.92
N ALA A 360 -13.54 21.76 -14.76
CA ALA A 360 -12.57 22.33 -15.70
C ALA A 360 -11.24 21.53 -15.77
N GLU A 361 -10.91 20.75 -14.76
CA GLU A 361 -9.68 19.95 -14.65
C GLU A 361 -9.93 18.44 -14.81
N ALA A 362 -11.19 18.01 -14.75
CA ALA A 362 -11.58 16.60 -14.75
C ALA A 362 -11.61 16.03 -16.18
N LEU A 363 -10.46 15.54 -16.65
CA LEU A 363 -10.35 14.91 -17.97
C LEU A 363 -11.00 13.51 -18.01
N PRO A 364 -11.46 13.02 -19.17
CA PRO A 364 -12.20 11.76 -19.27
C PRO A 364 -11.42 10.50 -18.87
N SER A 365 -10.09 10.51 -18.86
CA SER A 365 -9.22 9.38 -18.52
C SER A 365 -7.93 9.90 -17.88
N VAL A 366 -7.31 9.09 -17.00
CA VAL A 366 -6.01 9.44 -16.40
C VAL A 366 -4.92 9.55 -17.47
N HIS A 367 -5.08 8.83 -18.59
CA HIS A 367 -4.14 8.82 -19.71
C HIS A 367 -4.20 10.08 -20.57
N PHE A 368 -5.21 10.94 -20.34
CA PHE A 368 -5.29 12.27 -20.94
C PHE A 368 -4.75 13.36 -20.02
N CYS A 369 -4.46 13.03 -18.76
CA CYS A 369 -3.85 13.97 -17.82
C CYS A 369 -2.37 14.16 -18.11
N ASP A 370 -1.91 15.41 -17.98
CA ASP A 370 -0.48 15.69 -17.89
C ASP A 370 0.14 14.98 -16.69
N VAL A 371 1.40 14.55 -16.89
CA VAL A 371 2.24 14.14 -15.76
C VAL A 371 2.34 15.33 -14.81
N PRO A 372 2.07 15.15 -13.51
CA PRO A 372 2.02 16.25 -12.56
C PRO A 372 3.27 17.14 -12.66
N PRO A 373 3.13 18.48 -12.67
CA PRO A 373 4.28 19.37 -12.79
C PRO A 373 5.14 19.30 -11.54
N VAL A 374 6.45 19.59 -11.68
CA VAL A 374 7.31 19.77 -10.51
C VAL A 374 6.92 21.08 -9.84
N VAL A 375 6.46 21.00 -8.59
CA VAL A 375 6.22 22.16 -7.74
C VAL A 375 7.45 22.33 -6.84
N PRO A 376 8.02 23.54 -6.71
CA PRO A 376 9.11 23.80 -5.78
C PRO A 376 8.81 23.29 -4.37
N GLU A 377 9.83 22.82 -3.66
CA GLU A 377 9.67 22.50 -2.24
C GLU A 377 9.31 23.77 -1.46
N HIS A 378 8.32 23.66 -0.58
CA HIS A 378 7.97 24.69 0.36
C HIS A 378 9.02 24.70 1.49
N PRO A 379 9.29 25.87 2.09
CA PRO A 379 10.12 25.93 3.28
C PRO A 379 9.63 24.96 4.37
N GLY A 380 10.50 24.06 4.83
CA GLY A 380 10.18 23.08 5.88
C GLY A 380 9.81 21.67 5.40
N ASP A 381 9.69 21.42 4.10
CA ASP A 381 9.33 20.08 3.59
C ASP A 381 10.36 18.99 3.87
N ALA A 382 11.64 19.31 3.69
CA ALA A 382 12.72 18.40 4.07
C ALA A 382 12.66 18.10 5.57
N ARG A 383 12.41 19.14 6.37
CA ARG A 383 12.34 19.05 7.83
C ARG A 383 11.19 18.17 8.31
N ILE A 384 9.99 18.33 7.77
CA ILE A 384 8.81 17.54 8.17
C ILE A 384 8.91 16.08 7.73
N ARG A 385 9.51 15.81 6.55
CA ARG A 385 9.83 14.44 6.12
C ARG A 385 10.81 13.77 7.06
N GLN A 386 11.81 14.51 7.53
CA GLN A 386 12.74 14.03 8.54
C GLN A 386 12.04 13.77 9.89
N SER A 387 11.20 14.68 10.39
CA SER A 387 10.45 14.49 11.64
C SER A 387 9.61 13.21 11.62
N VAL A 388 8.87 12.97 10.53
CA VAL A 388 8.03 11.77 10.40
C VAL A 388 8.89 10.50 10.29
N ALA A 389 10.02 10.54 9.57
CA ALA A 389 10.94 9.40 9.52
C ALA A 389 11.52 9.05 10.90
N ARG A 390 11.88 10.05 11.71
CA ARG A 390 12.34 9.88 13.11
C ARG A 390 11.26 9.25 13.98
N MET A 391 10.02 9.73 13.88
CA MET A 391 8.87 9.14 14.59
C MET A 391 8.65 7.67 14.18
N GLN A 392 8.75 7.35 12.89
CA GLN A 392 8.60 5.97 12.42
C GLN A 392 9.66 5.04 13.00
N ALA A 393 10.93 5.47 13.03
CA ALA A 393 12.02 4.69 13.62
C ALA A 393 11.71 4.35 15.09
N VAL A 394 11.27 5.34 15.88
CA VAL A 394 10.86 5.13 17.29
C VAL A 394 9.70 4.13 17.41
N ILE A 395 8.67 4.24 16.57
CA ILE A 395 7.52 3.32 16.59
C ILE A 395 7.94 1.90 16.20
N GLU A 396 8.82 1.74 15.22
CA GLU A 396 9.32 0.42 14.79
C GLU A 396 10.15 -0.25 15.88
N LEU A 397 11.05 0.48 16.52
CA LEU A 397 11.82 -0.01 17.67
C LEU A 397 10.89 -0.40 18.83
N GLY A 398 9.94 0.46 19.19
CA GLY A 398 8.95 0.14 20.22
C GLY A 398 8.15 -1.13 19.91
N ARG A 399 7.75 -1.35 18.64
CA ARG A 399 7.04 -2.58 18.23
C ARG A 399 7.92 -3.82 18.35
N LYS A 400 9.19 -3.74 17.93
CA LYS A 400 10.16 -4.85 18.08
C LYS A 400 10.34 -5.23 19.56
N ILE A 401 10.48 -4.24 20.44
CA ILE A 401 10.59 -4.47 21.88
C ILE A 401 9.32 -5.16 22.42
N ARG A 402 8.13 -4.68 22.03
CA ARG A 402 6.86 -5.31 22.44
C ARG A 402 6.72 -6.76 21.96
N GLU A 403 7.11 -7.03 20.72
CA GLU A 403 7.06 -8.38 20.14
C GLU A 403 8.01 -9.33 20.90
N ARG A 404 9.25 -8.90 21.13
CA ARG A 404 10.25 -9.66 21.89
C ARG A 404 9.82 -9.90 23.34
N GLY A 405 9.23 -8.90 23.99
CA GLY A 405 8.66 -8.99 25.34
C GLY A 405 7.29 -9.67 25.41
N LEU A 406 6.77 -10.20 24.28
CA LEU A 406 5.46 -10.83 24.16
C LEU A 406 4.31 -9.99 24.73
N LYS A 407 4.37 -8.66 24.59
CA LYS A 407 3.35 -7.73 25.10
C LYS A 407 2.33 -7.39 24.01
N PRO A 408 1.08 -7.90 24.09
CA PRO A 408 0.06 -7.64 23.08
C PRO A 408 -0.23 -6.14 22.95
N ILE A 409 -0.34 -5.61 21.74
CA ILE A 409 -0.57 -4.16 21.52
C ILE A 409 -1.82 -3.62 22.22
N LYS A 410 -2.82 -4.48 22.47
CA LYS A 410 -4.04 -4.12 23.18
C LYS A 410 -3.80 -3.78 24.65
N THR A 411 -2.78 -4.35 25.29
CA THR A 411 -2.45 -4.01 26.67
C THR A 411 -1.62 -2.73 26.66
N PRO A 412 -2.11 -1.61 27.21
CA PRO A 412 -1.31 -0.41 27.28
C PRO A 412 -0.06 -0.64 28.12
N LEU A 413 1.02 0.05 27.79
CA LEU A 413 2.24 0.08 28.61
C LEU A 413 2.41 1.45 29.26
N ARG A 414 3.16 1.52 30.34
CA ARG A 414 3.32 2.77 31.09
C ARG A 414 4.08 3.81 30.28
N LYS A 415 5.30 3.48 29.90
CA LYS A 415 6.27 4.48 29.47
C LYS A 415 7.18 3.96 28.37
N LEU A 416 7.40 4.81 27.38
CA LEU A 416 8.48 4.74 26.42
C LEU A 416 9.48 5.85 26.74
N VAL A 417 10.77 5.54 26.76
CA VAL A 417 11.84 6.54 26.81
C VAL A 417 12.56 6.56 25.47
N VAL A 418 12.66 7.74 24.86
CA VAL A 418 13.38 7.97 23.61
C VAL A 418 14.67 8.69 23.93
N VAL A 419 15.79 8.05 23.63
CA VAL A 419 17.13 8.50 24.00
C VAL A 419 17.88 8.93 22.74
N HIS A 420 18.21 10.21 22.64
CA HIS A 420 18.91 10.78 21.49
C HIS A 420 19.62 12.10 21.87
N PRO A 421 20.88 12.34 21.46
CA PRO A 421 21.62 13.55 21.84
C PRO A 421 21.13 14.85 21.16
N ASP A 422 20.58 14.76 19.95
CA ASP A 422 20.00 15.90 19.24
C ASP A 422 18.66 16.32 19.86
N THR A 423 18.61 17.55 20.38
CA THR A 423 17.40 18.13 20.99
C THR A 423 16.29 18.37 19.97
N GLU A 424 16.63 18.59 18.70
CA GLU A 424 15.65 18.76 17.64
C GLU A 424 14.92 17.44 17.32
N PHE A 425 15.63 16.31 17.36
CA PHE A 425 15.03 14.98 17.29
C PHE A 425 14.02 14.76 18.42
N LEU A 426 14.42 15.06 19.66
CA LEU A 426 13.55 14.87 20.82
C LEU A 426 12.31 15.78 20.74
N SER A 427 12.50 17.02 20.26
CA SER A 427 11.42 17.98 20.04
C SER A 427 10.44 17.51 18.97
N ASP A 428 10.89 16.82 17.92
CA ASP A 428 9.99 16.19 16.93
C ASP A 428 9.03 15.20 17.61
N VAL A 429 9.59 14.31 18.43
CA VAL A 429 8.84 13.22 19.07
C VAL A 429 7.91 13.72 20.17
N GLN A 430 8.33 14.73 20.94
CA GLN A 430 7.51 15.32 22.02
C GLN A 430 6.53 16.39 21.53
N GLY A 431 6.72 16.93 20.33
CA GLY A 431 5.86 17.95 19.75
C GLY A 431 4.61 17.37 19.09
N GLU A 432 4.33 17.81 17.86
CA GLU A 432 3.11 17.44 17.11
C GLU A 432 2.99 15.93 16.83
N LEU A 433 4.08 15.16 16.93
CA LEU A 433 4.09 13.72 16.62
C LEU A 433 3.81 12.82 17.84
N LEU A 434 3.76 13.39 19.05
CA LEU A 434 3.59 12.64 20.31
C LEU A 434 2.31 11.79 20.31
N GLU A 435 1.20 12.32 19.78
CA GLU A 435 -0.08 11.59 19.73
C GLU A 435 -0.01 10.33 18.86
N TYR A 436 0.82 10.34 17.83
CA TYR A 436 1.00 9.19 16.94
C TYR A 436 1.90 8.13 17.57
N VAL A 437 2.98 8.52 18.25
CA VAL A 437 3.85 7.59 18.99
C VAL A 437 3.06 6.91 20.11
N THR A 438 2.36 7.69 20.94
CA THR A 438 1.57 7.16 22.06
C THR A 438 0.45 6.23 21.60
N SER A 439 -0.29 6.60 20.55
CA SER A 439 -1.38 5.78 20.04
C SER A 439 -0.90 4.50 19.34
N GLU A 440 0.15 4.57 18.52
CA GLU A 440 0.64 3.41 17.76
C GLU A 440 1.41 2.40 18.59
N LEU A 441 2.04 2.85 19.68
CA LEU A 441 2.67 1.98 20.66
C LEU A 441 1.76 1.64 21.84
N ASN A 442 0.58 2.28 21.95
CA ASN A 442 -0.33 2.18 23.09
C ASN A 442 0.43 2.33 24.43
N VAL A 443 1.19 3.42 24.55
CA VAL A 443 1.91 3.81 25.77
C VAL A 443 1.24 5.02 26.40
N ARG A 444 1.23 5.11 27.74
CA ARG A 444 0.63 6.26 28.44
C ARG A 444 1.51 7.50 28.39
N GLU A 445 2.83 7.31 28.47
CA GLU A 445 3.81 8.39 28.54
C GLU A 445 4.98 8.14 27.57
N VAL A 446 5.49 9.21 26.98
CA VAL A 446 6.74 9.22 26.23
C VAL A 446 7.67 10.26 26.87
N GLU A 447 8.79 9.78 27.40
CA GLU A 447 9.84 10.59 27.99
C GLU A 447 11.02 10.72 27.02
N CYS A 448 11.64 11.90 26.92
CA CYS A 448 12.83 12.08 26.12
C CYS A 448 14.06 12.29 26.99
N CYS A 449 15.16 11.66 26.58
CA CYS A 449 16.42 11.71 27.28
C CYS A 449 17.55 12.14 26.34
N ALA A 450 18.13 13.31 26.60
CA ALA A 450 19.26 13.83 25.83
C ALA A 450 20.61 13.20 26.21
N ASP A 451 20.67 12.47 27.33
CA ASP A 451 21.89 11.86 27.86
C ASP A 451 21.89 10.34 27.57
N PRO A 452 22.64 9.88 26.53
CA PRO A 452 22.69 8.47 26.18
C PRO A 452 23.28 7.61 27.31
N LEU A 453 24.15 8.18 28.16
CA LEU A 453 24.85 7.43 29.20
C LEU A 453 23.93 6.95 30.32
N LYS A 454 22.69 7.46 30.41
CA LYS A 454 21.69 6.94 31.37
C LYS A 454 21.25 5.53 31.02
N TYR A 455 21.06 5.25 29.73
CA TYR A 455 20.43 4.02 29.22
C TYR A 455 21.36 3.19 28.33
N ALA A 456 22.54 3.68 27.99
CA ALA A 456 23.48 3.00 27.13
C ALA A 456 24.94 3.18 27.58
N THR A 457 25.75 2.17 27.29
CA THR A 457 27.19 2.30 27.19
C THR A 457 27.57 2.51 25.73
N LEU A 458 28.43 3.48 25.45
CA LEU A 458 28.92 3.75 24.10
C LEU A 458 30.16 2.90 23.82
N ARG A 459 30.18 2.31 22.64
CA ARG A 459 31.28 1.49 22.13
C ARG A 459 31.69 1.99 20.75
N ALA A 460 32.96 2.25 20.54
CA ALA A 460 33.49 2.62 19.23
C ALA A 460 33.99 1.38 18.46
N GLU A 461 33.67 1.33 17.17
CA GLU A 461 34.18 0.34 16.22
C GLU A 461 34.80 1.05 15.00
N PRO A 462 36.01 0.68 14.56
CA PRO A 462 36.58 1.26 13.35
C PRO A 462 35.76 0.91 12.11
N ASP A 463 35.60 1.84 11.17
CA ASP A 463 35.11 1.47 9.84
C ASP A 463 36.20 0.70 9.08
N PHE A 464 36.15 -0.63 9.16
CA PHE A 464 37.10 -1.53 8.51
C PHE A 464 37.18 -1.33 6.99
N GLN A 465 36.08 -0.91 6.35
CA GLN A 465 36.03 -0.76 4.89
C GLN A 465 36.71 0.54 4.46
N ALA A 466 36.48 1.62 5.19
CA ALA A 466 37.13 2.92 4.96
C ALA A 466 38.61 2.91 5.37
N LEU A 467 38.91 2.39 6.56
CA LEU A 467 40.23 2.46 7.17
C LEU A 467 41.18 1.36 6.70
N GLY A 468 40.69 0.18 6.33
CA GLY A 468 41.54 -0.96 5.97
C GLY A 468 42.46 -0.68 4.78
N LYS A 469 41.96 0.06 3.77
CA LYS A 469 42.77 0.49 2.61
C LYS A 469 43.74 1.62 2.93
N ARG A 470 43.40 2.46 3.91
CA ARG A 470 44.15 3.69 4.25
C ARG A 470 45.30 3.40 5.23
N LEU A 471 45.08 2.49 6.18
CA LEU A 471 45.99 2.30 7.33
C LEU A 471 46.88 1.06 7.24
N GLY A 472 46.55 0.07 6.40
CA GLY A 472 47.38 -1.12 6.20
C GLY A 472 47.78 -1.81 7.53
N PRO A 473 49.08 -2.00 7.82
CA PRO A 473 49.55 -2.63 9.08
C PRO A 473 49.13 -1.90 10.36
N ALA A 474 48.99 -0.57 10.32
CA ALA A 474 48.60 0.25 11.48
C ALA A 474 47.14 0.02 11.92
N MET A 475 46.32 -0.59 11.05
CA MET A 475 44.92 -0.91 11.34
C MET A 475 44.75 -1.77 12.60
N LYS A 476 45.71 -2.65 12.90
CA LYS A 476 45.64 -3.52 14.08
C LYS A 476 45.75 -2.72 15.38
N ALA A 477 46.67 -1.75 15.45
CA ALA A 477 46.84 -0.89 16.61
C ALA A 477 45.64 0.05 16.79
N VAL A 478 45.21 0.70 15.70
CA VAL A 478 44.01 1.56 15.69
C VAL A 478 42.76 0.80 16.14
N CYS A 479 42.56 -0.42 15.66
CA CYS A 479 41.41 -1.24 16.05
C CYS A 479 41.38 -1.57 17.55
N THR A 480 42.54 -1.84 18.14
CA THR A 480 42.65 -2.10 19.59
C THR A 480 42.31 -0.86 20.40
N GLU A 481 42.88 0.30 20.07
CA GLU A 481 42.66 1.51 20.85
C GLU A 481 41.24 2.08 20.66
N VAL A 482 40.70 2.08 19.44
CA VAL A 482 39.31 2.50 19.18
C VAL A 482 38.32 1.64 19.96
N LYS A 483 38.52 0.32 20.01
CA LYS A 483 37.65 -0.59 20.79
C LYS A 483 37.81 -0.44 22.31
N ALA A 484 38.90 0.15 22.78
CA ALA A 484 39.19 0.37 24.19
C ALA A 484 38.72 1.75 24.69
N MET A 485 38.20 2.61 23.81
CA MET A 485 37.67 3.92 24.20
C MET A 485 36.55 3.76 25.23
N SER A 486 36.61 4.54 26.31
CA SER A 486 35.50 4.66 27.27
C SER A 486 34.34 5.43 26.64
N SER A 487 33.14 5.34 27.22
CA SER A 487 31.99 6.06 26.69
C SER A 487 32.18 7.58 26.72
N GLU A 488 32.90 8.10 27.72
CA GLU A 488 33.29 9.51 27.81
C GLU A 488 34.24 9.92 26.68
N ALA A 489 35.22 9.08 26.35
CA ALA A 489 36.13 9.32 25.24
C ALA A 489 35.41 9.29 23.88
N VAL A 490 34.40 8.44 23.74
CA VAL A 490 33.55 8.41 22.53
C VAL A 490 32.72 9.69 22.40
N LEU A 491 32.12 10.19 23.48
CA LEU A 491 31.41 11.47 23.46
C LEU A 491 32.34 12.64 23.14
N ALA A 492 33.50 12.70 23.77
CA ALA A 492 34.50 13.74 23.52
C ALA A 492 34.97 13.74 22.04
N MET A 493 35.14 12.56 21.45
CA MET A 493 35.42 12.43 20.01
C MET A 493 34.27 12.97 19.16
N GLN A 494 33.01 12.66 19.48
CA GLN A 494 31.86 13.13 18.71
C GLN A 494 31.72 14.66 18.76
N GLU A 495 32.02 15.26 19.92
CA GLU A 495 32.00 16.72 20.10
C GLU A 495 33.19 17.41 19.39
N ALA A 496 34.39 16.84 19.50
CA ALA A 496 35.59 17.37 18.84
C ALA A 496 35.60 17.13 17.32
N GLY A 497 34.83 16.16 16.83
CA GLY A 497 34.78 15.72 15.43
C GLY A 497 35.92 14.77 15.02
N PHE A 498 36.86 14.49 15.92
CA PHE A 498 38.01 13.62 15.68
C PHE A 498 38.54 13.01 16.99
N VAL A 499 39.40 11.99 16.88
CA VAL A 499 40.19 11.45 17.99
C VAL A 499 41.60 11.10 17.52
N GLU A 500 42.58 11.26 18.40
CA GLU A 500 43.93 10.76 18.18
C GLU A 500 44.10 9.39 18.84
N VAL A 501 44.41 8.38 18.03
CA VAL A 501 44.60 6.99 18.46
C VAL A 501 45.77 6.38 17.70
N ALA A 502 46.64 5.67 18.41
CA ALA A 502 47.90 5.12 17.90
C ALA A 502 48.78 6.16 17.15
N GLY A 503 48.75 7.43 17.59
CA GLY A 503 49.49 8.54 16.97
C GLY A 503 48.92 9.04 15.64
N LEU A 504 47.69 8.63 15.29
CA LEU A 504 47.00 9.02 14.06
C LEU A 504 45.69 9.74 14.39
N ARG A 505 45.40 10.79 13.62
CA ARG A 505 44.10 11.48 13.66
C ARG A 505 43.07 10.68 12.88
N LEU A 506 42.00 10.27 13.54
CA LEU A 506 40.82 9.68 12.93
C LEU A 506 39.67 10.68 13.00
N GLU A 507 39.02 10.93 11.88
CA GLU A 507 37.81 11.75 11.85
C GLU A 507 36.65 10.94 12.42
N ALA A 508 35.64 11.58 13.02
CA ALA A 508 34.49 10.87 13.58
C ALA A 508 33.78 9.97 12.54
N SER A 509 33.84 10.34 11.26
CA SER A 509 33.32 9.52 10.15
C SER A 509 34.06 8.19 9.95
N ASP A 510 35.28 8.05 10.48
CA ASP A 510 36.06 6.82 10.40
C ASP A 510 35.69 5.80 11.50
N ILE A 511 34.87 6.19 12.47
CA ILE A 511 34.51 5.39 13.65
C ILE A 511 32.99 5.26 13.74
N LYS A 512 32.51 4.02 13.81
CA LYS A 512 31.10 3.69 14.08
C LYS A 512 30.88 3.63 15.57
N VAL A 513 30.01 4.50 16.08
CA VAL A 513 29.58 4.48 17.48
C VAL A 513 28.37 3.55 17.63
N LYS A 514 28.52 2.50 18.44
CA LYS A 514 27.43 1.62 18.88
C LYS A 514 26.97 2.03 20.27
N ARG A 515 25.66 1.91 20.49
CA ARG A 515 25.01 2.17 21.78
C ARG A 515 24.52 0.84 22.32
N ASP A 516 25.27 0.25 23.23
CA ASP A 516 24.88 -1.00 23.88
C ASP A 516 23.96 -0.65 25.05
N TYR A 517 22.74 -1.19 25.05
CA TYR A 517 21.75 -0.91 26.11
C TYR A 517 22.27 -1.36 27.47
N ARG A 518 22.15 -0.46 28.46
CA ARG A 518 22.41 -0.74 29.86
C ARG A 518 21.09 -0.65 30.62
N THR A 519 20.70 -1.76 31.24
CA THR A 519 19.52 -1.79 32.10
C THR A 519 19.67 -0.74 33.22
N PRO A 520 18.66 0.13 33.43
CA PRO A 520 18.67 1.08 34.54
C PRO A 520 18.86 0.41 35.91
N GLU A 521 19.52 1.10 36.83
CA GLU A 521 19.72 0.59 38.19
C GLU A 521 18.36 0.28 38.87
N GLY A 522 18.26 -0.91 39.48
CA GLY A 522 17.04 -1.34 40.19
C GLY A 522 15.94 -1.96 39.31
N MET A 523 16.19 -2.20 38.02
CA MET A 523 15.28 -2.93 37.13
C MET A 523 15.93 -4.17 36.53
N ASN A 524 15.11 -5.19 36.24
CA ASN A 524 15.57 -6.43 35.61
C ASN A 524 15.21 -6.47 34.12
N ALA A 525 15.92 -7.30 33.34
CA ALA A 525 15.71 -7.42 31.88
C ALA A 525 14.31 -7.91 31.47
N SER A 526 13.52 -8.47 32.39
CA SER A 526 12.12 -8.85 32.16
C SER A 526 11.11 -7.70 32.35
N GLU A 527 11.54 -6.61 32.99
CA GLU A 527 10.69 -5.48 33.36
C GLU A 527 10.87 -4.28 32.42
N VAL A 528 12.03 -4.18 31.77
CA VAL A 528 12.38 -3.12 30.84
C VAL A 528 13.29 -3.68 29.76
N ASP A 529 13.05 -3.29 28.52
CA ASP A 529 13.80 -3.74 27.36
C ASP A 529 14.00 -2.58 26.38
N ALA A 530 14.99 -2.66 25.51
CA ALA A 530 15.36 -1.60 24.59
C ALA A 530 15.79 -2.11 23.22
N ASP A 531 15.72 -1.24 22.22
CA ASP A 531 16.20 -1.53 20.87
C ASP A 531 16.72 -0.25 20.22
N SER A 532 17.66 -0.40 19.28
CA SER A 532 18.29 0.70 18.56
C SER A 532 18.52 0.35 17.10
N ASP A 533 18.35 1.32 16.22
CA ASP A 533 18.71 1.24 14.80
C ASP A 533 20.12 1.81 14.50
N GLY A 534 20.86 2.18 15.54
CA GLY A 534 22.16 2.83 15.46
C GLY A 534 22.12 4.35 15.51
N ASP A 535 20.96 4.98 15.31
CA ASP A 535 20.79 6.44 15.45
C ASP A 535 20.12 6.77 16.79
N VAL A 536 18.94 6.19 17.03
CA VAL A 536 18.13 6.39 18.24
C VAL A 536 18.05 5.12 19.09
N LEU A 537 17.90 5.29 20.41
CA LEU A 537 17.61 4.20 21.34
C LEU A 537 16.20 4.40 21.93
N ALA A 538 15.37 3.37 21.81
CA ALA A 538 14.05 3.31 22.43
C ALA A 538 14.09 2.33 23.60
N VAL A 539 13.61 2.75 24.78
CA VAL A 539 13.53 1.92 25.99
C VAL A 539 12.08 1.84 26.42
N LEU A 540 11.56 0.64 26.64
CA LEU A 540 10.14 0.41 26.92
C LEU A 540 9.94 -0.28 28.27
N ASP A 541 9.06 0.29 29.09
CA ASP A 541 8.62 -0.33 30.35
C ASP A 541 7.62 -1.45 30.06
N LEU A 542 8.01 -2.68 30.39
CA LEU A 542 7.25 -3.91 30.13
C LEU A 542 6.40 -4.35 31.33
N ARG A 543 6.46 -3.63 32.46
CA ARG A 543 5.65 -3.93 33.65
C ARG A 543 4.19 -3.62 33.37
N VAL A 544 3.32 -4.56 33.75
CA VAL A 544 1.87 -4.45 33.60
C VAL A 544 1.23 -4.59 34.98
N ASP A 545 0.48 -3.59 35.40
CA ASP A 545 -0.31 -3.64 36.63
C ASP A 545 -1.78 -3.99 36.35
N SER A 546 -2.58 -4.12 37.42
CA SER A 546 -4.00 -4.43 37.32
C SER A 546 -4.79 -3.39 36.51
N GLU A 547 -4.38 -2.11 36.54
CA GLU A 547 -5.01 -1.04 35.80
C GLU A 547 -4.78 -1.17 34.28
N LEU A 548 -3.53 -1.44 33.87
CA LEU A 548 -3.15 -1.68 32.48
C LEU A 548 -3.77 -2.98 31.95
N THR A 549 -3.81 -4.03 32.75
CA THR A 549 -4.51 -5.28 32.41
C THR A 549 -6.00 -5.01 32.17
N SER A 550 -6.67 -4.30 33.08
CA SER A 550 -8.08 -3.91 32.94
C SER A 550 -8.33 -3.09 31.66
N ALA A 551 -7.47 -2.12 31.37
CA ALA A 551 -7.56 -1.33 30.14
C ALA A 551 -7.31 -2.16 28.86
N GLY A 552 -6.48 -3.21 28.94
CA GLY A 552 -6.26 -4.18 27.88
C GLY A 552 -7.48 -5.07 27.63
N LEU A 553 -8.12 -5.56 28.68
CA LEU A 553 -9.37 -6.32 28.61
C LEU A 553 -10.50 -5.50 27.96
N ALA A 554 -10.65 -4.23 28.32
CA ALA A 554 -11.63 -3.34 27.70
C ALA A 554 -11.44 -3.22 26.17
N ARG A 555 -10.19 -3.08 25.71
CA ARG A 555 -9.84 -3.10 24.28
C ARG A 555 -10.14 -4.45 23.63
N GLU A 556 -9.94 -5.56 24.34
CA GLU A 556 -10.30 -6.87 23.84
C GLU A 556 -11.81 -7.03 23.66
N VAL A 557 -12.61 -6.57 24.64
CA VAL A 557 -14.08 -6.54 24.58
C VAL A 557 -14.55 -5.74 23.36
N VAL A 558 -14.05 -4.52 23.17
CA VAL A 558 -14.37 -3.72 21.95
C VAL A 558 -14.07 -4.52 20.69
N ASN A 559 -12.89 -5.12 20.61
CA ASN A 559 -12.48 -5.89 19.44
C ASN A 559 -13.40 -7.11 19.20
N ARG A 560 -13.95 -7.75 20.23
CA ARG A 560 -14.91 -8.85 20.07
C ARG A 560 -16.23 -8.34 19.48
N PHE A 561 -16.78 -7.24 20.01
CA PHE A 561 -17.99 -6.63 19.45
C PHE A 561 -17.81 -6.12 18.02
N GLN A 562 -16.67 -5.52 17.70
CA GLN A 562 -16.40 -5.06 16.32
C GLN A 562 -16.22 -6.23 15.34
N LYS A 563 -15.64 -7.36 15.79
CA LYS A 563 -15.60 -8.61 15.00
C LYS A 563 -17.01 -9.18 14.79
N LEU A 564 -17.85 -9.18 15.83
CA LEU A 564 -19.23 -9.62 15.75
C LEU A 564 -20.03 -8.78 14.74
N ARG A 565 -19.88 -7.45 14.79
CA ARG A 565 -20.48 -6.51 13.81
C ARG A 565 -20.08 -6.86 12.37
N LYS A 566 -18.79 -7.12 12.14
CA LYS A 566 -18.29 -7.52 10.81
C LYS A 566 -18.85 -8.88 10.37
N LYS A 567 -18.93 -9.86 11.27
CA LYS A 567 -19.49 -11.20 11.00
C LYS A 567 -20.99 -11.14 10.69
N ALA A 568 -21.72 -10.20 11.31
CA ALA A 568 -23.13 -9.93 11.05
C ALA A 568 -23.41 -9.21 9.72
N GLY A 569 -22.38 -8.80 8.97
CA GLY A 569 -22.54 -8.10 7.69
C GLY A 569 -23.01 -6.65 7.81
N VAL A 570 -22.98 -6.09 9.02
CA VAL A 570 -23.44 -4.73 9.33
C VAL A 570 -22.38 -3.71 8.93
N THR A 571 -22.77 -2.66 8.21
CA THR A 571 -21.90 -1.56 7.79
C THR A 571 -21.73 -0.50 8.88
N PRO A 572 -20.71 0.38 8.80
CA PRO A 572 -20.54 1.49 9.76
C PRO A 572 -21.74 2.44 9.88
N LEU A 573 -22.55 2.56 8.82
CA LEU A 573 -23.72 3.45 8.75
C LEU A 573 -24.98 2.83 9.35
N ASP A 574 -25.03 1.50 9.49
CA ASP A 574 -26.19 0.83 10.07
C ASP A 574 -26.22 1.08 11.58
N PRO A 575 -27.36 1.57 12.12
CA PRO A 575 -27.49 1.83 13.54
C PRO A 575 -27.59 0.50 14.29
N VAL A 576 -26.77 0.34 15.33
CA VAL A 576 -26.70 -0.87 16.15
C VAL A 576 -26.48 -0.53 17.62
N GLU A 577 -26.96 -1.40 18.50
CA GLU A 577 -26.75 -1.33 19.94
C GLU A 577 -26.01 -2.58 20.43
N PHE A 578 -25.17 -2.40 21.45
CA PHE A 578 -24.28 -3.43 21.99
C PHE A 578 -24.71 -3.84 23.38
N PHE A 579 -24.96 -5.14 23.57
CA PHE A 579 -25.37 -5.70 24.85
C PHE A 579 -24.48 -6.86 25.29
N TYR A 580 -24.41 -7.11 26.60
CA TYR A 580 -23.72 -8.26 27.17
C TYR A 580 -24.61 -9.02 28.16
N ASP A 581 -24.46 -10.34 28.20
CA ASP A 581 -25.09 -11.23 29.17
C ASP A 581 -24.03 -12.08 29.87
N THR A 582 -23.96 -12.02 31.19
CA THR A 582 -23.00 -12.79 32.00
C THR A 582 -23.57 -14.12 32.49
N SER A 583 -24.81 -14.47 32.17
CA SER A 583 -25.37 -15.78 32.48
C SER A 583 -24.66 -16.87 31.65
N LEU A 584 -24.43 -18.02 32.28
CA LEU A 584 -23.83 -19.18 31.60
C LEU A 584 -24.79 -19.68 30.51
N PRO A 585 -24.29 -20.03 29.31
CA PRO A 585 -25.13 -20.52 28.23
C PRO A 585 -25.73 -21.85 28.67
N SER A 586 -27.04 -22.01 28.50
CA SER A 586 -27.66 -23.33 28.59
C SER A 586 -27.02 -24.25 27.55
N SER A 587 -26.82 -25.52 27.93
CA SER A 587 -26.04 -26.56 27.23
C SER A 587 -26.51 -26.93 25.80
N SER A 588 -27.36 -26.10 25.17
CA SER A 588 -27.87 -26.24 23.81
C SER A 588 -27.36 -25.17 22.84
N SER A 589 -26.41 -24.31 23.23
CA SER A 589 -25.97 -23.15 22.42
C SER A 589 -24.46 -23.03 22.18
N GLU A 590 -23.71 -24.11 22.32
CA GLU A 590 -22.32 -24.13 21.84
C GLU A 590 -22.29 -24.31 20.31
N GLY A 591 -22.05 -23.20 19.59
CA GLY A 591 -21.45 -23.25 18.25
C GLY A 591 -22.24 -22.71 17.06
N THR A 592 -23.50 -22.29 17.22
CA THR A 592 -24.28 -21.76 16.08
C THR A 592 -24.49 -20.25 16.18
N ALA A 593 -23.84 -19.51 15.28
CA ALA A 593 -24.18 -18.13 15.01
C ALA A 593 -25.56 -18.07 14.35
N THR A 594 -26.61 -17.75 15.09
CA THR A 594 -27.93 -17.47 14.52
C THR A 594 -27.87 -16.09 13.86
N THR A 595 -27.74 -16.05 12.54
CA THR A 595 -27.82 -14.81 11.75
C THR A 595 -29.27 -14.63 11.29
N ALA A 596 -29.94 -13.58 11.78
CA ALA A 596 -31.19 -13.12 11.17
C ALA A 596 -30.82 -12.12 10.08
N ALA A 597 -30.93 -12.52 8.81
CA ALA A 597 -30.62 -11.64 7.69
C ALA A 597 -31.66 -10.50 7.59
N PRO A 598 -31.24 -9.21 7.53
CA PRO A 598 -32.16 -8.13 7.20
C PRO A 598 -32.54 -8.19 5.71
N ALA A 599 -33.80 -7.88 5.41
CA ALA A 599 -34.46 -8.05 4.11
C ALA A 599 -33.96 -7.13 2.96
N ASN A 600 -32.73 -6.61 3.02
CA ASN A 600 -32.17 -5.74 1.99
C ASN A 600 -30.81 -6.18 1.42
N ALA A 601 -30.39 -7.42 1.68
CA ALA A 601 -29.14 -8.00 1.16
C ALA A 601 -29.34 -8.96 -0.04
N ALA A 602 -30.56 -9.10 -0.56
CA ALA A 602 -30.88 -9.97 -1.70
C ALA A 602 -30.74 -9.23 -3.04
N ALA A 603 -29.52 -8.81 -3.39
CA ALA A 603 -29.21 -8.38 -4.77
C ALA A 603 -27.76 -8.62 -5.21
N LYS A 604 -26.84 -9.07 -4.35
CA LYS A 604 -25.43 -9.28 -4.73
C LYS A 604 -24.81 -10.48 -4.01
N ALA A 605 -25.24 -11.70 -4.34
CA ALA A 605 -24.52 -12.91 -3.96
C ALA A 605 -24.90 -14.12 -4.84
N SER A 606 -24.87 -13.97 -6.17
CA SER A 606 -24.86 -15.12 -7.08
C SER A 606 -23.48 -15.21 -7.71
N SER A 607 -22.62 -16.07 -7.13
CA SER A 607 -21.39 -16.67 -7.71
C SER A 607 -20.29 -16.90 -6.66
N LYS A 608 -20.57 -17.58 -5.53
CA LYS A 608 -19.50 -18.08 -4.65
C LYS A 608 -19.87 -19.23 -3.71
N GLN A 609 -20.91 -20.01 -4.06
CA GLN A 609 -21.40 -21.12 -3.22
C GLN A 609 -21.47 -22.46 -3.96
N GLN A 610 -20.56 -22.71 -4.91
CA GLN A 610 -20.53 -23.98 -5.66
C GLN A 610 -19.19 -24.74 -5.62
N GLN A 611 -18.28 -24.44 -4.69
CA GLN A 611 -17.00 -25.16 -4.64
C GLN A 611 -16.41 -25.48 -3.25
N GLN A 612 -17.20 -25.42 -2.18
CA GLN A 612 -16.77 -25.89 -0.86
C GLN A 612 -17.90 -26.61 -0.13
N GLN A 613 -18.21 -27.83 -0.58
CA GLN A 613 -18.94 -28.83 0.21
C GLN A 613 -18.60 -30.22 -0.34
N GLN A 614 -17.42 -30.72 0.04
CA GLN A 614 -17.08 -32.14 0.01
C GLN A 614 -15.88 -32.35 0.93
N GLN A 615 -16.13 -32.57 2.22
CA GLN A 615 -15.41 -33.51 3.08
C GLN A 615 -15.87 -33.38 4.54
N GLN A 616 -15.93 -34.54 5.20
CA GLN A 616 -16.08 -34.79 6.64
C GLN A 616 -17.50 -34.96 7.20
N GLN A 617 -17.97 -36.20 7.05
CA GLN A 617 -18.79 -36.95 8.03
C GLN A 617 -17.87 -37.87 8.88
N SER A 618 -18.43 -38.38 9.99
CA SER A 618 -17.90 -39.32 11.01
C SER A 618 -17.17 -38.64 12.18
N ASN A 619 -17.45 -38.87 13.47
CA ASN A 619 -18.24 -39.89 14.19
C ASN A 619 -18.84 -39.31 15.49
N ALA A 620 -19.90 -39.95 15.98
CA ALA A 620 -20.56 -39.70 17.25
C ALA A 620 -20.35 -40.87 18.25
N ALA A 621 -20.74 -40.61 19.51
CA ALA A 621 -20.81 -41.48 20.71
C ALA A 621 -19.50 -41.47 21.55
N GLU A 622 -19.50 -41.38 22.88
CA GLU A 622 -20.43 -41.59 24.01
C GLU A 622 -20.10 -40.50 25.08
N THR A 623 -20.91 -40.11 26.07
CA THR A 623 -21.36 -40.87 27.24
C THR A 623 -22.34 -40.00 28.06
N GLN A 624 -23.39 -40.61 28.60
CA GLN A 624 -24.35 -40.01 29.53
C GLN A 624 -23.76 -39.83 30.94
N GLY A 625 -24.15 -38.77 31.66
CA GLY A 625 -23.81 -38.61 33.07
C GLY A 625 -24.54 -37.47 33.77
N ALA A 626 -25.55 -37.84 34.56
CA ALA A 626 -26.07 -37.20 35.78
C ALA A 626 -26.50 -35.72 35.77
N ALA A 627 -27.82 -35.52 35.83
CA ALA A 627 -28.46 -34.29 36.27
C ALA A 627 -28.25 -34.07 37.79
N GLY A 628 -27.81 -32.86 38.16
CA GLY A 628 -27.72 -32.40 39.54
C GLY A 628 -28.25 -30.97 39.65
N THR A 629 -29.38 -30.82 40.34
CA THR A 629 -30.00 -29.55 40.76
C THR A 629 -29.22 -28.88 41.88
N SER A 630 -28.83 -27.62 41.70
CA SER A 630 -28.66 -26.55 42.71
C SER A 630 -27.98 -25.37 42.00
N GLY A 631 -28.14 -24.10 42.31
CA GLY A 631 -28.84 -23.34 43.33
C GLY A 631 -28.46 -21.88 43.05
N ARG A 632 -29.43 -20.96 43.12
CA ARG A 632 -29.17 -19.52 43.03
C ARG A 632 -28.16 -19.12 44.10
N THR A 633 -27.04 -18.52 43.70
CA THR A 633 -26.18 -17.76 44.62
C THR A 633 -25.73 -16.46 43.98
N ALA A 634 -25.62 -15.46 44.85
CA ALA A 634 -25.55 -14.04 44.59
C ALA A 634 -24.29 -13.57 43.86
N GLU A 635 -24.45 -12.45 43.17
CA GLU A 635 -23.46 -11.69 42.43
C GLU A 635 -22.25 -11.30 43.31
N SER A 636 -21.05 -11.70 42.89
CA SER A 636 -19.81 -11.03 43.28
C SER A 636 -19.60 -9.80 42.41
N GLU A 637 -19.29 -8.64 42.98
CA GLU A 637 -18.94 -7.39 42.28
C GLU A 637 -17.58 -7.42 41.51
N GLY A 638 -17.20 -8.57 40.95
CA GLY A 638 -16.04 -8.75 40.07
C GLY A 638 -16.47 -9.27 38.70
N GLY A 639 -15.84 -8.77 37.61
CA GLY A 639 -16.10 -9.26 36.24
C GLY A 639 -16.44 -8.17 35.23
N LEU A 640 -17.13 -8.55 34.14
CA LEU A 640 -17.43 -7.65 33.02
C LEU A 640 -18.22 -6.39 33.41
N PRO A 641 -19.23 -6.43 34.31
CA PRO A 641 -19.94 -5.22 34.73
C PRO A 641 -19.02 -4.16 35.35
N ALA A 642 -18.07 -4.57 36.19
CA ALA A 642 -17.09 -3.66 36.79
C ALA A 642 -16.16 -3.05 35.73
N LEU A 643 -15.70 -3.85 34.78
CA LEU A 643 -14.91 -3.38 33.63
C LEU A 643 -15.67 -2.35 32.78
N VAL A 644 -16.95 -2.63 32.48
CA VAL A 644 -17.82 -1.72 31.71
C VAL A 644 -18.02 -0.40 32.44
N ARG A 645 -18.16 -0.43 33.77
CA ARG A 645 -18.26 0.78 34.60
C ARG A 645 -16.97 1.61 34.58
N VAL A 646 -15.82 0.97 34.80
CA VAL A 646 -14.51 1.65 34.86
C VAL A 646 -14.12 2.24 33.50
N HIS A 647 -14.38 1.52 32.40
CA HIS A 647 -13.99 1.93 31.05
C HIS A 647 -15.17 2.43 30.20
N ALA A 648 -16.24 2.91 30.83
CA ALA A 648 -17.50 3.26 30.15
C ALA A 648 -17.28 4.26 29.00
N GLN A 649 -16.48 5.29 29.23
CA GLN A 649 -16.18 6.32 28.22
C GLN A 649 -15.42 5.71 27.03
N TYR A 650 -14.35 4.96 27.28
CA TYR A 650 -13.57 4.30 26.23
C TYR A 650 -14.42 3.34 25.38
N LEU A 651 -15.25 2.52 26.04
CA LEU A 651 -16.16 1.59 25.38
C LEU A 651 -17.17 2.35 24.51
N GLN A 652 -17.77 3.42 25.04
CA GLN A 652 -18.73 4.24 24.33
C GLN A 652 -18.12 4.89 23.08
N GLU A 653 -16.95 5.53 23.21
CA GLU A 653 -16.25 6.16 22.10
C GLU A 653 -15.82 5.14 21.03
N SER A 654 -15.40 3.94 21.44
CA SER A 654 -14.89 2.91 20.54
C SER A 654 -15.97 2.09 19.84
N LEU A 655 -17.14 1.93 20.46
CA LEU A 655 -18.28 1.21 19.89
C LEU A 655 -19.25 2.15 19.17
N GLY A 656 -19.24 3.45 19.47
CA GLY A 656 -20.21 4.43 18.99
C GLY A 656 -21.51 4.47 19.81
N GLY A 657 -21.50 3.86 20.99
CA GLY A 657 -22.65 3.76 21.89
C GLY A 657 -22.28 2.98 23.17
N PRO A 658 -23.05 3.12 24.26
CA PRO A 658 -22.78 2.41 25.50
C PRO A 658 -22.92 0.89 25.32
N LEU A 659 -22.09 0.14 26.03
CA LEU A 659 -22.22 -1.31 26.19
C LEU A 659 -23.13 -1.59 27.39
N LEU A 660 -24.31 -2.17 27.16
CA LEU A 660 -25.36 -2.31 28.17
C LEU A 660 -25.62 -3.77 28.57
N PRO A 661 -26.14 -4.06 29.77
CA PRO A 661 -26.64 -5.40 30.11
C PRO A 661 -27.77 -5.83 29.15
N ALA A 662 -27.85 -7.12 28.83
CA ALA A 662 -28.89 -7.67 27.96
C ALA A 662 -30.32 -7.44 28.47
N SER A 663 -30.50 -7.25 29.78
CA SER A 663 -31.77 -6.86 30.40
C SER A 663 -32.26 -5.46 29.99
N CYS A 664 -31.37 -4.59 29.51
CA CYS A 664 -31.73 -3.28 28.98
C CYS A 664 -32.18 -3.33 27.51
N ARG A 665 -32.06 -4.47 26.83
CA ARG A 665 -32.47 -4.61 25.43
C ARG A 665 -34.00 -4.58 25.33
N PRO A 666 -34.59 -3.68 24.52
CA PRO A 666 -36.03 -3.62 24.39
C PRO A 666 -36.58 -4.90 23.72
N PRO A 667 -37.75 -5.42 24.13
CA PRO A 667 -38.31 -6.66 23.58
C PRO A 667 -38.49 -6.65 22.05
N GLY A 668 -38.80 -5.48 21.47
CA GLY A 668 -38.97 -5.31 20.03
C GLY A 668 -37.69 -5.16 19.20
N ALA A 669 -36.50 -5.10 19.82
CA ALA A 669 -35.24 -5.01 19.09
C ALA A 669 -34.83 -6.36 18.48
N VAL A 670 -34.54 -6.35 17.17
CA VAL A 670 -34.10 -7.54 16.43
C VAL A 670 -32.64 -7.82 16.74
N VAL A 671 -32.35 -9.02 17.25
CA VAL A 671 -30.97 -9.50 17.45
C VAL A 671 -30.36 -9.80 16.08
N LEU A 672 -29.32 -9.07 15.73
CA LEU A 672 -28.57 -9.21 14.48
C LEU A 672 -27.55 -10.35 14.56
N ALA A 673 -26.88 -10.45 15.71
CA ALA A 673 -25.93 -11.52 15.99
C ALA A 673 -25.71 -11.70 17.49
N THR A 674 -25.34 -12.91 17.88
CA THR A 674 -24.90 -13.27 19.22
C THR A 674 -23.65 -14.14 19.13
N GLU A 675 -22.75 -14.02 20.10
CA GLU A 675 -21.54 -14.84 20.19
C GLU A 675 -21.14 -15.02 21.65
N TRP A 676 -20.85 -16.26 22.06
CA TRP A 676 -20.22 -16.53 23.34
C TRP A 676 -18.75 -16.10 23.27
N VAL A 677 -18.33 -15.27 24.23
CA VAL A 677 -17.03 -14.60 24.24
C VAL A 677 -16.27 -14.91 25.52
N ASN A 678 -15.04 -15.34 25.34
CA ASN A 678 -14.01 -15.40 26.38
C ASN A 678 -12.91 -14.40 26.02
N VAL A 679 -12.55 -13.51 26.96
CA VAL A 679 -11.45 -12.55 26.85
C VAL A 679 -10.60 -12.58 28.12
N GLY A 680 -9.31 -12.24 28.02
CA GLY A 680 -8.35 -12.42 29.11
C GLY A 680 -7.63 -13.78 29.08
N SER A 681 -6.83 -14.05 30.11
CA SER A 681 -6.07 -15.30 30.26
C SER A 681 -6.56 -16.09 31.46
N GLU A 682 -6.64 -17.41 31.30
CA GLU A 682 -6.91 -18.32 32.42
C GLU A 682 -5.71 -18.40 33.36
N ASP A 683 -4.49 -18.19 32.85
CA ASP A 683 -3.23 -18.29 33.61
C ASP A 683 -3.06 -17.17 34.65
N ASP A 684 -3.63 -15.99 34.42
CA ASP A 684 -3.54 -14.83 35.33
C ASP A 684 -4.87 -14.49 36.02
N GLY A 685 -5.89 -15.35 35.86
CA GLY A 685 -7.21 -15.19 36.47
C GLY A 685 -8.04 -14.02 35.94
N SER A 686 -7.65 -13.42 34.81
CA SER A 686 -8.32 -12.24 34.23
C SER A 686 -9.48 -12.55 33.29
N THR A 687 -9.86 -13.82 33.15
CA THR A 687 -10.87 -14.28 32.19
C THR A 687 -12.26 -13.69 32.43
N LEU A 688 -12.80 -12.99 31.43
CA LEU A 688 -14.20 -12.57 31.37
C LEU A 688 -14.96 -13.47 30.39
N LYS A 689 -16.08 -14.03 30.84
CA LYS A 689 -16.97 -14.87 30.04
C LYS A 689 -18.34 -14.22 29.94
N PHE A 690 -18.84 -14.03 28.73
CA PHE A 690 -20.13 -13.39 28.48
C PHE A 690 -20.66 -13.70 27.07
N THR A 691 -21.97 -13.56 26.88
CA THR A 691 -22.58 -13.51 25.55
C THR A 691 -22.59 -12.08 25.04
N ALA A 692 -21.91 -11.83 23.92
CA ALA A 692 -21.98 -10.57 23.19
C ALA A 692 -23.21 -10.56 22.29
N VAL A 693 -24.05 -9.53 22.41
CA VAL A 693 -25.30 -9.41 21.66
C VAL A 693 -25.30 -8.10 20.88
N LEU A 694 -25.57 -8.19 19.57
CA LEU A 694 -25.74 -7.06 18.67
C LEU A 694 -27.21 -7.00 18.25
N SER A 695 -27.86 -5.85 18.39
CA SER A 695 -29.24 -5.67 17.93
C SER A 695 -29.46 -4.37 17.18
N THR A 696 -30.58 -4.28 16.47
CA THR A 696 -31.10 -3.00 16.00
C THR A 696 -31.52 -2.13 17.19
N PRO A 697 -31.52 -0.79 17.06
CA PRO A 697 -32.18 0.08 18.02
C PRO A 697 -33.67 -0.27 18.16
N GLY A 698 -34.21 -0.14 19.35
CA GLY A 698 -35.64 -0.31 19.61
C GLY A 698 -36.15 0.70 20.64
N VAL A 699 -37.42 1.08 20.50
CA VAL A 699 -38.06 2.01 21.43
C VAL A 699 -37.98 1.44 22.84
N THR A 700 -37.47 2.24 23.78
CA THR A 700 -37.33 1.88 25.19
C THR A 700 -38.23 2.79 26.03
N VAL A 701 -38.89 2.21 27.04
CA VAL A 701 -39.88 2.91 27.86
C VAL A 701 -39.42 2.98 29.31
N ASP A 702 -39.58 4.13 29.96
CA ASP A 702 -39.47 4.22 31.41
C ASP A 702 -40.80 3.83 32.06
N GLN A 703 -40.87 2.60 32.56
CA GLN A 703 -42.09 2.03 33.12
C GLN A 703 -42.64 2.86 34.28
N SER A 704 -41.77 3.47 35.10
CA SER A 704 -42.19 4.29 36.23
C SER A 704 -42.80 5.61 35.77
N ALA A 705 -42.19 6.27 34.79
CA ALA A 705 -42.69 7.50 34.21
C ALA A 705 -43.98 7.28 33.42
N VAL A 706 -44.10 6.18 32.68
CA VAL A 706 -45.33 5.82 31.95
C VAL A 706 -46.45 5.47 32.92
N CYS A 707 -46.18 4.73 33.99
CA CYS A 707 -47.19 4.47 35.02
C CYS A 707 -47.71 5.77 35.65
N ALA A 708 -46.82 6.73 35.94
CA ALA A 708 -47.22 8.06 36.40
C ALA A 708 -48.04 8.82 35.35
N ALA A 709 -47.68 8.77 34.07
CA ALA A 709 -48.43 9.39 32.98
C ALA A 709 -49.81 8.75 32.77
N CYS A 710 -49.97 7.48 33.13
CA CYS A 710 -51.24 6.74 33.15
C CYS A 710 -52.05 6.95 34.45
N GLY A 711 -51.63 7.86 35.35
CA GLY A 711 -52.32 8.10 36.62
C GLY A 711 -52.21 6.96 37.63
N GLY A 712 -51.19 6.11 37.52
CA GLY A 712 -50.99 4.93 38.37
C GLY A 712 -51.70 3.66 37.89
N ASP A 713 -52.41 3.71 36.76
CA ASP A 713 -53.07 2.54 36.14
C ASP A 713 -52.01 1.61 35.51
N THR A 714 -51.68 0.53 36.22
CA THR A 714 -50.63 -0.42 35.81
C THR A 714 -51.00 -1.20 34.56
N GLN A 715 -52.29 -1.52 34.35
CA GLN A 715 -52.75 -2.22 33.15
C GLN A 715 -52.66 -1.32 31.91
N LEU A 716 -53.09 -0.07 32.05
CA LEU A 716 -52.94 0.91 30.97
C LEU A 716 -51.47 1.20 30.67
N ALA A 717 -50.62 1.31 31.69
CA ALA A 717 -49.18 1.51 31.52
C ALA A 717 -48.52 0.34 30.78
N GLU A 718 -48.88 -0.91 31.10
CA GLU A 718 -48.37 -2.09 30.41
C GLU A 718 -48.84 -2.13 28.94
N ALA A 719 -50.11 -1.85 28.68
CA ALA A 719 -50.65 -1.78 27.32
C ALA A 719 -50.00 -0.67 26.48
N VAL A 720 -49.75 0.50 27.08
CA VAL A 720 -48.99 1.61 26.46
C VAL A 720 -47.54 1.22 26.21
N THR A 721 -46.88 0.51 27.12
CA THR A 721 -45.51 0.02 26.94
C THR A 721 -45.40 -0.96 25.78
N VAL A 722 -46.31 -1.94 25.70
CA VAL A 722 -46.38 -2.89 24.56
C VAL A 722 -46.60 -2.14 23.25
N TYR A 723 -47.54 -1.18 23.24
CA TYR A 723 -47.84 -0.35 22.08
C TYR A 723 -46.62 0.47 21.62
N MET A 724 -45.84 1.01 22.56
CA MET A 724 -44.60 1.76 22.25
C MET A 724 -43.48 0.87 21.74
N HIS A 725 -43.29 -0.33 22.31
CA HIS A 725 -42.25 -1.27 21.83
C HIS A 725 -42.48 -1.77 20.41
N ALA A 726 -43.72 -1.77 19.93
CA ALA A 726 -44.06 -2.13 18.56
C ALA A 726 -43.80 -1.01 17.53
N ARG A 727 -43.43 0.21 17.96
CA ARG A 727 -43.20 1.36 17.07
C ARG A 727 -41.80 1.33 16.45
N ASP A 728 -41.72 1.82 15.22
CA ASP A 728 -40.44 2.11 14.56
C ASP A 728 -39.78 3.37 15.18
N PRO A 729 -38.53 3.29 15.65
CA PRO A 729 -37.83 4.41 16.29
C PRO A 729 -37.74 5.68 15.43
N ALA A 730 -37.45 5.56 14.13
CA ALA A 730 -37.27 6.71 13.25
C ALA A 730 -38.60 7.43 13.01
N LYS A 731 -39.68 6.68 12.79
CA LYS A 731 -41.04 7.24 12.70
C LYS A 731 -41.48 7.90 14.00
N LEU A 732 -41.13 7.31 15.14
CA LEU A 732 -41.45 7.84 16.47
C LEU A 732 -40.73 9.17 16.72
N GLN A 733 -39.46 9.27 16.35
CA GLN A 733 -38.69 10.52 16.42
C GLN A 733 -39.26 11.61 15.50
N ALA A 734 -39.62 11.27 14.27
CA ALA A 734 -40.26 12.21 13.34
C ALA A 734 -41.61 12.70 13.88
N GLN A 735 -42.41 11.79 14.45
CA GLN A 735 -43.69 12.13 15.08
C GLN A 735 -43.49 13.06 16.28
N ALA A 736 -42.54 12.77 17.17
CA ALA A 736 -42.22 13.64 18.30
C ALA A 736 -41.75 15.03 17.86
N ALA A 737 -40.91 15.12 16.81
CA ALA A 737 -40.44 16.39 16.28
C ALA A 737 -41.60 17.27 15.77
N SER A 738 -42.58 16.67 15.09
CA SER A 738 -43.80 17.38 14.66
C SER A 738 -44.73 17.76 15.82
N GLY A 739 -44.65 17.06 16.96
CA GLY A 739 -45.50 17.23 18.13
C GLY A 739 -44.84 18.00 19.30
N GLY A 740 -43.77 18.77 19.03
CA GLY A 740 -43.07 19.54 20.08
C GLY A 740 -42.43 18.67 21.16
N GLY A 741 -41.98 17.47 20.81
CA GLY A 741 -41.34 16.50 21.72
C GLY A 741 -42.31 15.56 22.43
N THR A 742 -43.61 15.65 22.16
CA THR A 742 -44.65 14.76 22.74
C THR A 742 -45.27 13.84 21.70
N ILE A 743 -45.74 12.69 22.18
CA ILE A 743 -46.37 11.62 21.40
C ILE A 743 -47.66 11.23 22.11
N LYS A 744 -48.76 11.26 21.36
CA LYS A 744 -50.05 10.79 21.83
C LYS A 744 -50.17 9.29 21.54
N ALA A 745 -50.20 8.48 22.59
CA ALA A 745 -50.46 7.04 22.52
C ALA A 745 -51.94 6.79 22.86
N THR A 746 -52.69 6.21 21.92
CA THR A 746 -54.09 5.83 22.17
C THR A 746 -54.15 4.31 22.25
N VAL A 747 -54.46 3.79 23.44
CA VAL A 747 -54.61 2.35 23.71
C VAL A 747 -55.96 2.15 24.41
N ASP A 748 -56.77 1.22 23.91
CA ASP A 748 -58.11 0.91 24.43
C ASP A 748 -59.03 2.15 24.61
N GLY A 749 -58.96 3.10 23.66
CA GLY A 749 -59.76 4.33 23.67
C GLY A 749 -59.28 5.41 24.65
N LYS A 750 -58.30 5.13 25.51
CA LYS A 750 -57.66 6.10 26.39
C LYS A 750 -56.44 6.71 25.71
N ALA A 751 -56.35 8.04 25.72
CA ALA A 751 -55.20 8.77 25.16
C ALA A 751 -54.23 9.19 26.27
N VAL A 752 -52.97 8.77 26.16
CA VAL A 752 -51.87 9.11 27.07
C VAL A 752 -50.86 9.98 26.32
N GLN A 753 -50.45 11.10 26.91
CA GLN A 753 -49.39 11.93 26.36
C GLN A 753 -48.03 11.52 26.93
N LEU A 754 -47.09 11.20 26.04
CA LEU A 754 -45.75 10.74 26.38
C LEU A 754 -44.72 11.68 25.76
N SER A 755 -43.79 12.19 26.58
CA SER A 755 -42.65 12.98 26.10
C SER A 755 -41.44 12.10 25.78
N LEU A 756 -40.81 12.35 24.63
CA LEU A 756 -39.53 11.77 24.24
C LEU A 756 -38.43 12.25 25.21
N GLY A 757 -37.54 11.36 25.64
CA GLY A 757 -36.47 11.66 26.60
C GLY A 757 -36.89 11.65 28.07
N LYS A 758 -38.19 11.53 28.36
CA LYS A 758 -38.72 11.42 29.74
C LYS A 758 -39.47 10.10 29.97
N HIS A 759 -40.43 9.79 29.08
CA HIS A 759 -41.25 8.58 29.19
C HIS A 759 -40.80 7.50 28.21
N ILE A 760 -40.39 7.93 27.01
CA ILE A 760 -40.02 7.06 25.90
C ILE A 760 -38.70 7.53 25.32
N PHE A 761 -37.88 6.57 24.88
CA PHE A 761 -36.56 6.79 24.31
C PHE A 761 -36.46 6.04 22.99
N PRO A 762 -35.81 6.61 21.98
CA PRO A 762 -35.71 5.98 20.67
C PRO A 762 -34.84 4.72 20.66
N SER A 763 -34.00 4.54 21.68
CA SER A 763 -33.10 3.40 21.83
C SER A 763 -32.72 3.17 23.30
N ALA A 764 -32.13 2.01 23.61
CA ALA A 764 -31.61 1.73 24.95
C ALA A 764 -30.42 2.64 25.30
N ALA A 765 -29.54 2.89 24.33
CA ALA A 765 -28.44 3.82 24.42
C ALA A 765 -28.92 5.25 24.71
N ALA A 766 -29.96 5.72 24.01
CA ALA A 766 -30.53 7.04 24.25
C ALA A 766 -31.07 7.19 25.68
N ARG A 767 -31.70 6.15 26.22
CA ARG A 767 -32.13 6.12 27.62
C ARG A 767 -30.96 6.17 28.60
N ALA A 768 -29.95 5.34 28.38
CA ALA A 768 -28.78 5.26 29.24
C ALA A 768 -27.99 6.58 29.28
N LEU A 769 -27.93 7.31 28.17
CA LEU A 769 -27.30 8.63 28.09
C LEU A 769 -28.17 9.71 28.75
N GLY A 770 -29.49 9.69 28.55
CA GLY A 770 -30.42 10.66 29.15
C GLY A 770 -30.47 10.60 30.68
N GLN A 771 -30.33 9.40 31.27
CA GLN A 771 -30.30 9.20 32.73
C GLN A 771 -29.00 9.68 33.41
N ARG A 772 -27.93 9.98 32.65
CA ARG A 772 -26.66 10.51 33.21
C ARG A 772 -26.60 12.05 33.21
N SER A 773 -27.50 12.69 32.47
CA SER A 773 -27.61 14.15 32.33
C SER A 773 -28.67 14.78 33.25
N SER A 774 -29.39 13.95 34.01
CA SER A 774 -30.32 14.30 35.09
C SER A 774 -29.72 13.94 36.43
#